data_AF-A0A1Q3T0D4-F1
#
_entry.id   AF-A0A1Q3T0D4-F1
#
_cell.length_a   1.000
_cell.length_b   1.000
_cell.length_c   1.000
_cell.angle_alpha   90.00
_cell.angle_beta   90.00
_cell.angle_gamma   90.00
#
_symmetry.space_group_name_H-M   'P 1'
#
loop_
_entity.id
_entity.type
_entity.pdbx_description
1 polymer ?
#
loop_
_entity_poly.entity_id
_entity_poly.type
_entity_poly.pdbx_seq_one_letter_code
_entity_poly.pdbx_strand_id
1 'polypeptide(L)'
;MSSFLYRVGRFAARRRWTVIIIWVAVVVGASALGGVLGNHLQSSFTVPGTQAQAALDALEQRFPQISGAGAKVVVAAPSGGQVSASENLIATACEDIAALDDVVTVTCPYAMTASGSTAASEGAASQISANGDMAFIAMQLSVAATDIPDSLVTSVTQATAPLADAGLTVAVSGLAASSSSGVDWTELAGMGIAYIVLAITFGSLIAAGIPLVTAALGVGLAASAITIVGALVPVSSTAPVLATMLGLAVGIDYALLITSRHRDNLREGMDPAESVAVAIATAGTAVVFAGMTVMIALVGLGVAGIPFLTVMGLGAAGAVLTALLVAVTLLPAILSLLGRRLIPRGRAERRAAHRSAEPARTAGWVKIVTRRPLLTALGVAAVLAVIAIPASGLRLTLPDAGYDPPGSEARVAYDLLDEGFGPGFNGPLLVTADISRTLQIEQALTALENAFQGVPGITAVSQAFPNEALDMAVVTITPDSSPSSDQTAQLVQTLRDRAAAFEATNGFTYEITGQTALAIDISDRLGAAMLPFAIVVVGLSLVLLTIMFRSIAVPITATFGYLLTVGAGLGIATVVFEWGWGASVLGVGKVGPVISFMPILVMAVLFGLAMDYHVFLVSRMRERFVDSGNAHAAVLQGFSASARVITAAALIMFSVFFSFVPGGNAIIQPIALALAVGVLIDAFVVRMTLIPALMALLGARAWWLPRWLEKLLPDADIEGEAVRRMLDQRTWREAERKVRGTGIHAHEATFGESAPLTVDLPESGVLVVHGPEAAAVCAGLSGRIPDVGGDLAVGGRLIPFEREPLSRVSVLVPALPAPTDASTLVEHVRRQVRLNGSRGDHRDRARRAIELWGELAGEPNALDEVDVSMSRLDEHQRWTLDAAAALASAPEVAVLDLRRRSDQSALLGRILRAASPSTTVVVAVGDPVVDDALAVTPHALAVTPHGRAVRVLRADRSVDAPGRQDMADEVVV
;
A
#
# COMPACT_ATOMS: atom_id res chain seq x y z
N MET A 1 -8.03 -2.46 15.29
CA MET A 1 -7.65 -1.43 14.28
C MET A 1 -8.84 -0.57 13.85
N SER A 2 -10.00 -1.17 13.60
CA SER A 2 -11.29 -0.53 13.28
C SER A 2 -11.64 0.73 14.11
N SER A 3 -11.39 0.72 15.43
CA SER A 3 -11.67 1.85 16.33
C SER A 3 -10.77 3.08 16.08
N PHE A 4 -9.52 2.88 15.66
CA PHE A 4 -8.64 3.97 15.23
C PHE A 4 -9.14 4.57 13.91
N LEU A 5 -9.45 3.72 12.93
CA LEU A 5 -9.99 4.14 11.64
C LEU A 5 -11.34 4.86 11.77
N TYR A 6 -12.21 4.42 12.68
CA TYR A 6 -13.43 5.14 13.03
C TYR A 6 -13.14 6.57 13.50
N ARG A 7 -12.15 6.76 14.39
CA ARG A 7 -11.76 8.09 14.89
C ARG A 7 -11.19 8.97 13.78
N VAL A 8 -10.36 8.41 12.91
CA VAL A 8 -9.80 9.12 11.74
C VAL A 8 -10.91 9.55 10.78
N GLY A 9 -11.81 8.63 10.42
CA GLY A 9 -12.96 8.93 9.56
C GLY A 9 -13.89 9.99 10.16
N ARG A 10 -14.16 9.91 11.48
CA ARG A 10 -14.96 10.92 12.20
C ARG A 10 -14.27 12.28 12.26
N PHE A 11 -12.95 12.31 12.46
CA PHE A 11 -12.18 13.55 12.44
C PHE A 11 -12.20 14.21 11.05
N ALA A 12 -11.95 13.43 10.00
CA ALA A 12 -12.01 13.90 8.62
C ALA A 12 -13.41 14.40 8.25
N ALA A 13 -14.46 13.71 8.69
CA ALA A 13 -15.84 14.13 8.46
C ALA A 13 -16.20 15.45 9.17
N ARG A 14 -15.74 15.64 10.41
CA ARG A 14 -16.01 16.86 11.21
C ARG A 14 -15.19 18.07 10.75
N ARG A 15 -13.91 17.88 10.39
CA ARG A 15 -13.00 18.94 9.94
C ARG A 15 -12.77 18.91 8.42
N ARG A 16 -13.81 18.57 7.66
CA ARG A 16 -13.74 18.32 6.21
C ARG A 16 -13.03 19.41 5.41
N TRP A 17 -13.30 20.69 5.69
CA TRP A 17 -12.65 21.81 4.99
C TRP A 17 -11.15 21.90 5.31
N THR A 18 -10.76 21.75 6.58
CA THR A 18 -9.35 21.76 6.98
C THR A 18 -8.59 20.62 6.32
N VAL A 19 -9.15 19.42 6.27
CA VAL A 19 -8.52 18.26 5.63
C VAL A 19 -8.36 18.47 4.13
N ILE A 20 -9.40 18.94 3.44
CA ILE A 20 -9.33 19.23 2.00
C ILE A 20 -8.27 20.30 1.70
N ILE A 21 -8.26 21.42 2.45
CA ILE A 21 -7.29 22.50 2.25
C ILE A 21 -5.86 22.01 2.48
N ILE A 22 -5.61 21.22 3.52
CA ILE A 22 -4.28 20.64 3.77
C ILE A 22 -3.85 19.76 2.60
N TRP A 23 -4.71 18.87 2.11
CA TRP A 23 -4.37 18.01 0.99
C TRP A 23 -4.11 18.79 -0.30
N VAL A 24 -4.94 19.79 -0.61
CA VAL A 24 -4.71 20.66 -1.76
C VAL A 24 -3.39 21.42 -1.62
N ALA A 25 -3.08 21.94 -0.43
CA ALA A 25 -1.80 22.61 -0.17
C ALA A 25 -0.60 21.66 -0.31
N VAL A 26 -0.73 20.41 0.16
CA VAL A 26 0.32 19.38 0.00
C VAL A 26 0.53 19.03 -1.46
N VAL A 27 -0.54 18.82 -2.24
CA VAL A 27 -0.45 18.53 -3.68
C VAL A 27 0.20 19.69 -4.42
N VAL A 28 -0.29 20.92 -4.22
CA VAL A 28 0.25 22.12 -4.88
C VAL A 28 1.70 22.36 -4.47
N GLY A 29 2.02 22.21 -3.18
CA GLY A 29 3.37 22.38 -2.66
C GLY A 29 4.36 21.34 -3.21
N ALA A 30 3.96 20.07 -3.25
CA ALA A 30 4.78 19.00 -3.81
C ALA A 30 4.98 19.16 -5.32
N SER A 31 3.92 19.51 -6.07
CA SER A 31 4.02 19.75 -7.51
C SER A 31 4.89 20.97 -7.83
N ALA A 32 4.78 22.06 -7.06
CA ALA A 32 5.65 23.22 -7.23
C ALA A 32 7.11 22.89 -6.91
N LEU A 33 7.35 22.16 -5.81
CA LEU A 33 8.70 21.75 -5.42
C LEU A 33 9.32 20.79 -6.44
N GLY A 34 8.58 19.79 -6.91
CA GLY A 34 9.02 18.86 -7.95
C GLY A 34 9.30 19.56 -9.28
N GLY A 35 8.49 20.58 -9.63
CA GLY A 35 8.74 21.40 -10.82
C GLY A 35 10.00 22.27 -10.71
N VAL A 36 10.36 22.74 -9.51
CA VAL A 36 11.56 23.55 -9.26
C VAL A 36 12.84 22.70 -9.19
N LEU A 37 12.78 21.51 -8.59
CA LEU A 37 13.93 20.62 -8.43
C LEU A 37 14.39 19.96 -9.73
N GLY A 38 13.62 20.09 -10.83
CA GLY A 38 13.95 19.49 -12.11
C GLY A 38 13.68 17.98 -12.15
N ASN A 39 13.74 17.41 -13.36
CA ASN A 39 13.44 16.00 -13.61
C ASN A 39 14.73 15.19 -13.77
N HIS A 40 15.37 14.80 -12.67
CA HIS A 40 16.58 13.95 -12.67
C HIS A 40 16.25 12.45 -12.77
N LEU A 41 15.35 12.09 -13.71
CA LEU A 41 15.02 10.69 -13.96
C LEU A 41 16.03 10.10 -14.93
N GLN A 42 16.58 8.93 -14.60
CA GLN A 42 17.59 8.26 -15.40
C GLN A 42 16.98 7.10 -16.19
N SER A 43 17.50 6.86 -17.40
CA SER A 43 17.05 5.78 -18.28
C SER A 43 17.98 4.55 -18.30
N SER A 44 19.08 4.55 -17.54
CA SER A 44 19.98 3.38 -17.45
C SER A 44 19.77 2.56 -16.19
N PHE A 45 20.23 1.32 -16.28
CA PHE A 45 20.12 0.32 -15.24
C PHE A 45 21.54 -0.07 -14.79
N THR A 46 21.97 0.36 -13.61
CA THR A 46 23.23 -0.12 -13.01
C THR A 46 22.98 -1.38 -12.21
N VAL A 47 23.84 -2.38 -12.39
CA VAL A 47 23.76 -3.64 -11.66
C VAL A 47 25.13 -4.02 -11.11
N PRO A 48 25.46 -3.56 -9.89
CA PRO A 48 26.77 -3.78 -9.29
C PRO A 48 27.16 -5.27 -9.22
N GLY A 49 28.42 -5.57 -9.54
CA GLY A 49 29.00 -6.91 -9.47
C GLY A 49 28.72 -7.81 -10.67
N THR A 50 28.20 -7.28 -11.78
CA THR A 50 28.20 -8.00 -13.07
C THR A 50 29.52 -7.73 -13.79
N GLN A 51 29.90 -8.63 -14.70
CA GLN A 51 31.12 -8.46 -15.49
C GLN A 51 31.02 -7.22 -16.39
N ALA A 52 29.88 -7.04 -17.07
CA ALA A 52 29.69 -5.88 -17.95
C ALA A 52 29.82 -4.55 -17.18
N GLN A 53 29.24 -4.45 -15.97
CA GLN A 53 29.36 -3.25 -15.14
C GLN A 53 30.80 -3.04 -14.65
N ALA A 54 31.49 -4.08 -14.18
CA ALA A 54 32.89 -3.95 -13.75
C ALA A 54 33.81 -3.47 -14.87
N ALA A 55 33.58 -3.97 -16.10
CA ALA A 55 34.29 -3.53 -17.28
C ALA A 55 33.94 -2.10 -17.71
N LEU A 56 32.68 -1.65 -17.56
CA LEU A 56 32.31 -0.25 -17.76
C LEU A 56 32.99 0.67 -16.73
N ASP A 57 32.98 0.29 -15.45
CA ASP A 57 33.60 1.06 -14.37
C ASP A 57 35.12 1.17 -14.60
N ALA A 58 35.76 0.09 -15.07
CA ALA A 58 37.18 0.07 -15.43
C ALA A 58 37.48 0.94 -16.67
N LEU A 59 36.60 0.91 -17.67
CA LEU A 59 36.69 1.76 -18.86
C LEU A 59 36.57 3.24 -18.50
N GLU A 60 35.67 3.61 -17.60
CA GLU A 60 35.52 4.98 -17.11
C GLU A 60 36.78 5.47 -16.37
N GLN A 61 37.41 4.61 -15.58
CA GLN A 61 38.60 4.97 -14.80
C GLN A 61 39.89 5.04 -15.64
N ARG A 62 40.05 4.12 -16.61
CA ARG A 62 41.33 3.94 -17.34
C ARG A 62 41.26 4.41 -18.79
N PHE A 63 40.07 4.57 -19.35
CA PHE A 63 39.87 4.96 -20.75
C PHE A 63 38.69 5.96 -20.94
N PRO A 64 38.69 7.12 -20.24
CA PRO A 64 37.55 8.03 -20.17
C PRO A 64 37.12 8.63 -21.52
N GLN A 65 38.00 8.61 -22.52
CA GLN A 65 37.74 9.16 -23.87
C GLN A 65 36.64 8.39 -24.63
N ILE A 66 36.40 7.12 -24.27
CA ILE A 66 35.42 6.23 -24.92
C ILE A 66 34.41 5.64 -23.93
N SER A 67 34.38 6.13 -22.69
CA SER A 67 33.49 5.63 -21.64
C SER A 67 32.11 6.31 -21.61
N GLY A 68 31.97 7.47 -22.26
CA GLY A 68 30.69 8.18 -22.34
C GLY A 68 29.68 7.52 -23.28
N ALA A 69 28.54 8.17 -23.50
CA ALA A 69 27.52 7.65 -24.40
C ALA A 69 27.94 7.71 -25.87
N GLY A 70 27.67 6.64 -26.62
CA GLY A 70 27.73 6.66 -28.08
C GLY A 70 26.36 7.04 -28.67
N ALA A 71 26.36 7.96 -29.63
CA ALA A 71 25.18 8.30 -30.40
C ALA A 71 25.46 8.26 -31.91
N LYS A 72 24.42 8.04 -32.71
CA LYS A 72 24.51 7.97 -34.16
C LYS A 72 23.42 8.82 -34.80
N VAL A 73 23.79 9.68 -35.74
CA VAL A 73 22.83 10.29 -36.67
C VAL A 73 22.82 9.45 -37.93
N VAL A 74 21.69 8.85 -38.26
CA VAL A 74 21.52 8.01 -39.44
C VAL A 74 20.81 8.85 -40.50
N VAL A 75 21.38 8.84 -41.71
CA VAL A 75 20.91 9.62 -42.85
C VAL A 75 20.63 8.67 -44.00
N ALA A 76 19.41 8.73 -44.52
CA ALA A 76 18.99 7.95 -45.68
C ALA A 76 18.56 8.86 -46.83
N ALA A 77 19.05 8.56 -48.03
CA ALA A 77 18.68 9.24 -49.26
C ALA A 77 17.24 8.88 -49.66
N PRO A 78 16.54 9.76 -50.39
CA PRO A 78 15.25 9.44 -51.01
C PRO A 78 15.35 8.19 -51.89
N SER A 79 14.24 7.46 -52.07
CA SER A 79 14.22 6.19 -52.81
C SER A 79 14.93 6.28 -54.17
N GLY A 80 16.01 5.50 -54.32
CA GLY A 80 16.84 5.44 -55.54
C GLY A 80 17.93 6.53 -55.64
N GLY A 81 18.06 7.40 -54.65
CA GLY A 81 19.15 8.36 -54.50
C GLY A 81 20.36 7.79 -53.77
N GLN A 82 21.47 8.53 -53.76
CA GLN A 82 22.67 8.21 -52.99
C GLN A 82 22.98 9.32 -51.99
N VAL A 83 23.51 8.96 -50.82
CA VAL A 83 23.95 9.94 -49.80
C VAL A 83 25.12 10.80 -50.28
N SER A 84 25.88 10.33 -51.28
CA SER A 84 26.98 11.07 -51.91
C SER A 84 26.51 12.37 -52.57
N ALA A 85 25.25 12.46 -53.01
CA ALA A 85 24.68 13.69 -53.56
C ALA A 85 24.56 14.83 -52.53
N SER A 86 24.59 14.50 -51.25
CA SER A 86 24.51 15.45 -50.12
C SER A 86 25.76 15.43 -49.24
N GLU A 87 26.90 14.96 -49.79
CA GLU A 87 28.19 14.86 -49.08
C GLU A 87 28.56 16.14 -48.34
N ASN A 88 28.49 17.30 -49.01
CA ASN A 88 28.83 18.59 -48.39
C ASN A 88 27.94 18.92 -47.19
N LEU A 89 26.63 18.62 -47.27
CA LEU A 89 25.71 18.89 -46.16
C LEU A 89 25.97 17.96 -44.98
N ILE A 90 26.30 16.69 -45.24
CA ILE A 90 26.66 15.71 -44.21
C ILE A 90 27.98 16.11 -43.53
N ALA A 91 28.95 16.58 -44.30
CA ALA A 91 30.22 17.11 -43.78
C ALA A 91 30.00 18.37 -42.91
N THR A 92 29.12 19.29 -43.30
CA THR A 92 28.76 20.46 -42.46
C THR A 92 28.06 20.04 -41.17
N ALA A 93 27.08 19.14 -41.23
CA ALA A 93 26.40 18.63 -40.02
C ALA A 93 27.41 17.97 -39.05
N CYS A 94 28.39 17.26 -39.60
CA CYS A 94 29.52 16.71 -38.86
C CYS A 94 30.34 17.77 -38.12
N GLU A 95 30.70 18.87 -38.79
CA GLU A 95 31.43 19.98 -38.18
C GLU A 95 30.60 20.69 -37.10
N ASP A 96 29.31 20.90 -37.34
CA ASP A 96 28.38 21.51 -36.39
C ASP A 96 28.22 20.65 -35.13
N ILE A 97 28.12 19.32 -35.28
CA ILE A 97 28.07 18.37 -34.16
C ILE A 97 29.41 18.34 -33.41
N ALA A 98 30.54 18.35 -34.11
CA ALA A 98 31.88 18.33 -33.49
C ALA A 98 32.19 19.61 -32.71
N ALA A 99 31.50 20.72 -33.00
CA ALA A 99 31.64 21.99 -32.28
C ALA A 99 30.83 22.06 -30.98
N LEU A 100 30.04 21.04 -30.64
CA LEU A 100 29.23 20.99 -29.41
C LEU A 100 30.09 20.62 -28.19
N ASP A 101 29.92 21.33 -27.07
CA ASP A 101 30.75 21.19 -25.86
C ASP A 101 30.77 19.77 -25.25
N ASP A 102 29.67 19.02 -25.36
CA ASP A 102 29.52 17.67 -24.79
C ASP A 102 29.96 16.55 -25.74
N VAL A 103 30.46 16.87 -26.94
CA VAL A 103 30.90 15.90 -27.95
C VAL A 103 32.42 15.79 -27.93
N VAL A 104 32.94 14.60 -27.59
CA VAL A 104 34.38 14.32 -27.47
C VAL A 104 34.99 13.99 -28.83
N THR A 105 34.35 13.10 -29.58
CA THR A 105 34.78 12.74 -30.93
C THR A 105 33.59 12.55 -31.84
N VAL A 106 33.77 12.93 -33.11
CA VAL A 106 32.82 12.64 -34.20
C VAL A 106 33.56 11.87 -35.27
N THR A 107 32.98 10.75 -35.70
CA THR A 107 33.47 9.95 -36.82
C THR A 107 32.50 10.15 -37.98
N CYS A 108 33.01 10.76 -39.05
CA CYS A 108 32.22 11.20 -40.20
C CYS A 108 32.41 10.31 -41.43
N PRO A 109 31.33 10.04 -42.19
CA PRO A 109 31.40 9.21 -43.39
C PRO A 109 32.14 9.91 -44.55
N TYR A 110 32.21 11.25 -44.52
CA TYR A 110 32.87 12.07 -45.54
C TYR A 110 33.93 12.99 -44.90
N ALA A 111 34.85 13.49 -45.73
CA ALA A 111 35.93 14.37 -45.27
C ALA A 111 35.38 15.72 -44.78
N MET A 112 35.81 16.16 -43.60
CA MET A 112 35.51 17.49 -43.07
C MET A 112 36.39 18.56 -43.73
N THR A 113 35.85 19.76 -43.92
CA THR A 113 36.51 20.90 -44.58
C THR A 113 37.44 21.71 -43.66
N ALA A 114 37.32 21.59 -42.34
CA ALA A 114 38.20 22.28 -41.38
C ALA A 114 39.63 21.69 -41.29
N SER A 115 40.64 22.57 -41.20
CA SER A 115 42.07 22.21 -41.13
C SER A 115 42.40 21.41 -39.87
N GLY A 116 42.80 20.15 -40.05
CA GLY A 116 43.22 19.25 -38.96
C GLY A 116 42.64 17.83 -39.08
N SER A 117 41.63 17.61 -39.92
CA SER A 117 41.16 16.27 -40.25
C SER A 117 42.19 15.58 -41.14
N THR A 118 42.72 14.44 -40.68
CA THR A 118 43.44 13.53 -41.57
C THR A 118 42.44 12.99 -42.58
N ALA A 119 42.86 12.90 -43.84
CA ALA A 119 42.10 12.18 -44.87
C ALA A 119 41.77 10.79 -44.36
N ALA A 120 40.47 10.46 -44.33
CA ALA A 120 39.89 9.15 -44.07
C ALA A 120 40.84 8.16 -43.37
N SER A 121 40.78 8.09 -42.03
CA SER A 121 41.08 6.80 -41.40
C SER A 121 40.13 5.77 -42.02
N GLU A 122 40.55 4.51 -42.13
CA GLU A 122 39.90 3.42 -42.88
C GLU A 122 38.39 3.17 -42.57
N GLY A 123 37.78 3.93 -41.64
CA GLY A 123 36.36 3.96 -41.32
C GLY A 123 35.41 4.54 -42.37
N ALA A 124 35.88 5.28 -43.39
CA ALA A 124 35.02 5.93 -44.40
C ALA A 124 34.12 4.93 -45.18
N ALA A 125 34.61 3.72 -45.46
CA ALA A 125 33.81 2.68 -46.12
C ALA A 125 32.82 1.98 -45.17
N SER A 126 33.07 2.02 -43.85
CA SER A 126 32.26 1.31 -42.85
C SER A 126 31.02 2.09 -42.39
N GLN A 127 30.98 3.40 -42.66
CA GLN A 127 29.88 4.30 -42.27
C GLN A 127 28.91 4.60 -43.41
N ILE A 128 29.17 4.05 -44.59
CA ILE A 128 28.30 4.12 -45.76
C ILE A 128 27.81 2.70 -46.03
N SER A 129 26.50 2.53 -46.18
CA SER A 129 25.88 1.26 -46.54
C SER A 129 26.46 0.71 -47.84
N ALA A 130 26.44 -0.61 -48.03
CA ALA A 130 26.98 -1.25 -49.23
C ALA A 130 26.35 -0.74 -50.55
N ASN A 131 25.11 -0.25 -50.49
CA ASN A 131 24.38 0.31 -51.62
C ASN A 131 24.58 1.83 -51.80
N GLY A 132 25.17 2.52 -50.81
CA GLY A 132 25.44 3.96 -50.85
C GLY A 132 24.21 4.86 -50.69
N ASP A 133 23.07 4.31 -50.27
CA ASP A 133 21.81 5.00 -50.03
C ASP A 133 21.61 5.44 -48.57
N MET A 134 22.39 4.88 -47.64
CA MET A 134 22.42 5.26 -46.23
C MET A 134 23.85 5.52 -45.74
N ALA A 135 23.99 6.46 -44.81
CA ALA A 135 25.21 6.73 -44.05
C ALA A 135 24.89 7.08 -42.59
N PHE A 136 25.85 6.92 -41.68
CA PHE A 136 25.71 7.42 -40.31
C PHE A 136 26.91 8.25 -39.86
N ILE A 137 26.62 9.24 -39.02
CA ILE A 137 27.61 10.01 -38.26
C ILE A 137 27.63 9.42 -36.85
N ALA A 138 28.78 8.90 -36.41
CA ALA A 138 28.93 8.41 -35.04
C ALA A 138 29.55 9.51 -34.18
N MET A 139 29.03 9.70 -32.98
CA MET A 139 29.59 10.64 -32.00
C MET A 139 29.75 9.97 -30.65
N GLN A 140 30.83 10.34 -29.96
CA GLN A 140 31.13 9.94 -28.60
C GLN A 140 30.93 11.15 -27.70
N LEU A 141 30.08 11.02 -26.70
CA LEU A 141 29.77 12.07 -25.74
C LEU A 141 30.72 12.00 -24.53
N SER A 142 30.93 13.13 -23.88
CA SER A 142 31.68 13.23 -22.61
C SER A 142 30.85 12.77 -21.41
N VAL A 143 29.52 12.80 -21.57
CA VAL A 143 28.54 12.42 -20.56
C VAL A 143 28.07 10.98 -20.75
N ALA A 144 27.67 10.33 -19.66
CA ALA A 144 27.01 9.04 -19.72
C ALA A 144 25.64 9.16 -20.40
N ALA A 145 25.11 8.04 -20.93
CA ALA A 145 23.84 8.04 -21.68
C ALA A 145 22.63 8.51 -20.84
N THR A 146 22.78 8.55 -19.51
CA THR A 146 21.76 9.01 -18.56
C THR A 146 21.76 10.49 -18.28
N ASP A 147 22.88 11.17 -18.54
CA ASP A 147 23.08 12.56 -18.16
C ASP A 147 23.18 13.46 -19.40
N ILE A 148 22.70 12.95 -20.54
CA ILE A 148 22.55 13.72 -21.78
C ILE A 148 21.52 14.82 -21.54
N PRO A 149 21.90 16.11 -21.61
CA PRO A 149 20.97 17.19 -21.39
C PRO A 149 20.04 17.36 -22.59
N ASP A 150 18.76 17.72 -22.35
CA ASP A 150 17.78 17.98 -23.41
C ASP A 150 18.27 19.10 -24.39
N SER A 151 19.14 20.00 -23.90
CA SER A 151 19.79 21.00 -24.75
C SER A 151 20.70 20.39 -25.80
N LEU A 152 21.46 19.34 -25.46
CA LEU A 152 22.32 18.65 -26.42
C LEU A 152 21.50 17.97 -27.51
N VAL A 153 20.40 17.31 -27.13
CA VAL A 153 19.48 16.70 -28.11
C VAL A 153 18.96 17.77 -29.07
N THR A 154 18.49 18.90 -28.52
CA THR A 154 17.99 20.03 -29.33
C THR A 154 19.07 20.59 -30.26
N SER A 155 20.31 20.72 -29.77
CA SER A 155 21.45 21.19 -30.56
C SER A 155 21.81 20.23 -31.70
N VAL A 156 21.78 18.91 -31.46
CA VAL A 156 22.03 17.91 -32.51
C VAL A 156 20.89 17.91 -33.54
N THR A 157 19.63 18.01 -33.10
CA THR A 157 18.49 18.15 -34.03
C THR A 157 18.63 19.42 -34.87
N GLN A 158 19.09 20.53 -34.28
CA GLN A 158 19.31 21.78 -35.01
C GLN A 158 20.48 21.69 -36.00
N ALA A 159 21.59 21.04 -35.63
CA ALA A 159 22.75 20.82 -36.49
C ALA A 159 22.41 19.92 -37.70
N THR A 160 21.43 19.02 -37.55
CA THR A 160 21.01 18.09 -38.61
C THR A 160 19.78 18.56 -39.39
N ALA A 161 19.12 19.64 -38.99
CA ALA A 161 17.96 20.21 -39.67
C ALA A 161 18.19 20.50 -41.18
N PRO A 162 19.35 21.04 -41.63
CA PRO A 162 19.60 21.26 -43.05
C PRO A 162 19.56 20.00 -43.91
N LEU A 163 19.87 18.83 -43.33
CA LEU A 163 19.78 17.53 -44.03
C LEU A 163 18.32 17.16 -44.26
N ALA A 164 17.46 17.35 -43.25
CA ALA A 164 16.03 17.12 -43.37
C ALA A 164 15.37 18.08 -44.36
N ASP A 165 15.77 19.36 -44.36
CA ASP A 165 15.30 20.38 -45.31
C ASP A 165 15.69 20.06 -46.77
N ALA A 166 16.82 19.37 -46.97
CA ALA A 166 17.25 18.87 -48.28
C ALA A 166 16.48 17.62 -48.75
N GLY A 167 15.52 17.12 -47.94
CA GLY A 167 14.68 15.97 -48.26
C GLY A 167 15.30 14.62 -47.88
N LEU A 168 16.39 14.59 -47.11
CA LEU A 168 16.95 13.36 -46.55
C LEU A 168 16.12 12.91 -45.34
N THR A 169 16.03 11.60 -45.13
CA THR A 169 15.49 11.07 -43.88
C THR A 169 16.61 11.07 -42.85
N VAL A 170 16.42 11.79 -41.75
CA VAL A 170 17.38 11.89 -40.66
C VAL A 170 16.73 11.32 -39.41
N ALA A 171 17.44 10.44 -38.72
CA ALA A 171 17.01 9.89 -37.45
C ALA A 171 18.19 9.71 -36.51
N VAL A 172 18.00 10.06 -35.24
CA VAL A 172 19.06 9.97 -34.23
C VAL A 172 18.84 8.75 -33.32
N SER A 173 19.92 8.01 -33.10
CA SER A 173 20.02 6.88 -32.17
C SER A 173 20.98 7.21 -31.02
N GLY A 174 20.67 6.77 -29.80
CA GLY A 174 21.51 7.01 -28.62
C GLY A 174 21.36 8.39 -27.95
N LEU A 175 20.57 9.30 -28.54
CA LEU A 175 20.17 10.59 -27.96
C LEU A 175 18.65 10.61 -27.79
N ALA A 176 18.14 10.03 -26.70
CA ALA A 176 16.71 10.10 -26.42
C ALA A 176 16.38 11.40 -25.68
N ALA A 177 15.52 12.25 -26.25
CA ALA A 177 14.91 13.35 -25.50
C ALA A 177 14.10 12.79 -24.34
N SER A 178 14.15 13.45 -23.18
CA SER A 178 13.29 13.12 -22.04
C SER A 178 11.83 13.04 -22.50
N SER A 179 11.19 11.88 -22.32
CA SER A 179 9.80 11.66 -22.74
C SER A 179 8.91 12.79 -22.21
N SER A 180 8.19 13.47 -23.10
CA SER A 180 7.38 14.63 -22.71
C SER A 180 6.30 14.19 -21.71
N SER A 181 6.32 14.82 -20.53
CA SER A 181 5.47 14.53 -19.37
C SER A 181 4.00 14.94 -19.54
N GLY A 182 3.45 14.83 -20.75
CA GLY A 182 2.04 15.12 -21.05
C GLY A 182 1.13 13.96 -20.67
N VAL A 183 -0.08 14.25 -20.17
CA VAL A 183 -1.13 13.23 -20.02
C VAL A 183 -1.48 12.72 -21.40
N ASP A 184 -1.19 11.45 -21.65
CA ASP A 184 -1.41 10.83 -22.94
C ASP A 184 -2.92 10.73 -23.23
N TRP A 185 -3.32 10.90 -24.50
CA TRP A 185 -4.75 10.84 -24.86
C TRP A 185 -5.38 9.49 -24.49
N THR A 186 -4.57 8.44 -24.50
CA THR A 186 -4.95 7.07 -24.11
C THR A 186 -5.26 6.98 -22.62
N GLU A 187 -4.51 7.67 -21.75
CA GLU A 187 -4.80 7.75 -20.31
C GLU A 187 -6.14 8.46 -20.04
N LEU A 188 -6.39 9.58 -20.72
CA LEU A 188 -7.67 10.30 -20.65
C LEU A 188 -8.85 9.43 -21.11
N ALA A 189 -8.66 8.62 -22.16
CA ALA A 189 -9.66 7.68 -22.63
C ALA A 189 -9.95 6.58 -21.59
N GLY A 190 -8.92 5.99 -20.97
CA GLY A 190 -9.05 5.01 -19.89
C GLY A 190 -9.83 5.54 -18.70
N MET A 191 -9.49 6.75 -18.27
CA MET A 191 -10.19 7.49 -17.22
C MET A 191 -11.67 7.77 -17.60
N GLY A 192 -11.94 8.13 -18.85
CA GLY A 192 -13.30 8.30 -19.37
C GLY A 192 -14.14 7.02 -19.31
N ILE A 193 -13.56 5.88 -19.69
CA ILE A 193 -14.22 4.57 -19.58
C ILE A 193 -14.46 4.20 -18.12
N ALA A 194 -13.46 4.37 -17.25
CA ALA A 194 -13.60 4.13 -15.81
C ALA A 194 -14.74 4.99 -15.21
N TYR A 195 -14.84 6.26 -15.61
CA TYR A 195 -15.94 7.15 -15.19
C TYR A 195 -17.31 6.63 -15.64
N ILE A 196 -17.43 6.12 -16.88
CA ILE A 196 -18.68 5.53 -17.38
C ILE A 196 -19.06 4.30 -16.55
N VAL A 197 -18.12 3.39 -16.29
CA VAL A 197 -18.37 2.19 -15.47
C VAL A 197 -18.78 2.58 -14.05
N LEU A 198 -18.12 3.55 -13.43
CA LEU A 198 -18.48 4.09 -12.12
C LEU A 198 -19.88 4.74 -12.13
N ALA A 199 -20.22 5.50 -13.17
CA ALA A 199 -21.52 6.15 -13.32
C ALA A 199 -22.65 5.12 -13.42
N ILE A 200 -22.44 4.03 -14.16
CA ILE A 200 -23.37 2.89 -14.25
C ILE A 200 -23.48 2.19 -12.89
N THR A 201 -22.35 1.94 -12.23
CA THR A 201 -22.28 1.22 -10.95
C THR A 201 -23.05 1.95 -9.86
N PHE A 202 -22.80 3.25 -9.72
CA PHE A 202 -23.39 4.11 -8.69
C PHE A 202 -24.76 4.69 -9.08
N GLY A 203 -25.10 4.73 -10.37
CA GLY A 203 -26.30 5.41 -10.86
C GLY A 203 -26.32 6.92 -10.53
N SER A 204 -25.15 7.54 -10.42
CA SER A 204 -24.98 8.96 -10.11
C SER A 204 -23.64 9.47 -10.65
N LEU A 205 -23.69 10.54 -11.47
CA LEU A 205 -22.50 11.16 -12.06
C LEU A 205 -21.58 11.77 -10.99
N ILE A 206 -22.16 12.41 -9.98
CA ILE A 206 -21.40 13.02 -8.89
C ILE A 206 -20.64 11.94 -8.10
N ALA A 207 -21.30 10.82 -7.80
CA ALA A 207 -20.67 9.74 -7.06
C ALA A 207 -19.57 9.03 -7.86
N ALA A 208 -19.69 9.00 -9.19
CA ALA A 208 -18.66 8.45 -10.07
C ALA A 208 -17.42 9.33 -10.17
N GLY A 209 -17.59 10.66 -10.11
CA GLY A 209 -16.46 11.59 -10.16
C GLY A 209 -15.58 11.55 -8.92
N ILE A 210 -16.12 11.18 -7.75
CA ILE A 210 -15.36 11.23 -6.48
C ILE A 210 -14.15 10.29 -6.47
N PRO A 211 -14.29 8.96 -6.73
CA PRO A 211 -13.14 8.06 -6.79
C PRO A 211 -12.06 8.55 -7.76
N LEU A 212 -12.47 9.07 -8.91
CA LEU A 212 -11.57 9.53 -9.95
C LEU A 212 -10.78 10.77 -9.54
N VAL A 213 -11.45 11.78 -8.98
CA VAL A 213 -10.79 13.00 -8.49
C VAL A 213 -9.83 12.67 -7.34
N THR A 214 -10.23 11.80 -6.40
CA THR A 214 -9.35 11.41 -5.30
C THR A 214 -8.14 10.62 -5.79
N ALA A 215 -8.33 9.70 -6.74
CA ALA A 215 -7.23 8.94 -7.32
C ALA A 215 -6.26 9.83 -8.08
N ALA A 216 -6.76 10.75 -8.91
CA ALA A 216 -5.94 11.71 -9.65
C ALA A 216 -5.10 12.60 -8.73
N LEU A 217 -5.67 13.10 -7.63
CA LEU A 217 -4.93 13.88 -6.62
C LEU A 217 -3.84 13.04 -5.93
N GLY A 218 -4.13 11.78 -5.62
CA GLY A 218 -3.17 10.85 -5.02
C GLY A 218 -2.02 10.52 -5.98
N VAL A 219 -2.32 10.26 -7.26
CA VAL A 219 -1.34 10.00 -8.32
C VAL A 219 -0.47 11.24 -8.58
N GLY A 220 -1.08 12.43 -8.68
CA GLY A 220 -0.32 13.67 -8.86
C GLY A 220 0.66 13.92 -7.70
N LEU A 221 0.25 13.64 -6.46
CA LEU A 221 1.16 13.72 -5.32
C LEU A 221 2.26 12.66 -5.37
N ALA A 222 1.92 11.42 -5.73
CA ALA A 222 2.89 10.33 -5.85
C ALA A 222 3.94 10.62 -6.93
N ALA A 223 3.51 11.10 -8.10
CA ALA A 223 4.40 11.52 -9.18
C ALA A 223 5.33 12.66 -8.74
N SER A 224 4.79 13.69 -8.10
CA SER A 224 5.60 14.79 -7.52
C SER A 224 6.57 14.29 -6.44
N ALA A 225 6.18 13.32 -5.61
CA ALA A 225 7.06 12.75 -4.60
C ALA A 225 8.21 11.97 -5.25
N ILE A 226 7.94 11.24 -6.35
CA ILE A 226 8.96 10.51 -7.10
C ILE A 226 9.96 11.47 -7.76
N THR A 227 9.50 12.59 -8.33
CA THR A 227 10.42 13.58 -8.92
C THR A 227 11.28 14.27 -7.85
N ILE A 228 10.71 14.59 -6.69
CA ILE A 228 11.46 15.12 -5.54
C ILE A 228 12.53 14.13 -5.06
N VAL A 229 12.19 12.84 -4.97
CA VAL A 229 13.16 11.79 -4.60
C VAL A 229 14.22 11.62 -5.70
N GLY A 230 13.84 11.74 -6.97
CA GLY A 230 14.74 11.72 -8.12
C GLY A 230 15.85 12.77 -8.05
N ALA A 231 15.60 13.91 -7.40
CA ALA A 231 16.62 14.93 -7.17
C ALA A 231 17.68 14.52 -6.12
N LEU A 232 17.42 13.50 -5.31
CA LEU A 232 18.31 13.03 -4.24
C LEU A 232 18.95 11.67 -4.55
N VAL A 233 18.24 10.81 -5.28
CA VAL A 233 18.64 9.44 -5.60
C VAL A 233 18.29 9.15 -7.05
N PRO A 234 19.12 8.42 -7.81
CA PRO A 234 18.79 7.94 -9.14
C PRO A 234 17.45 7.18 -9.19
N VAL A 235 16.48 7.70 -9.95
CA VAL A 235 15.18 7.05 -10.15
C VAL A 235 14.97 6.79 -11.64
N SER A 236 14.50 5.57 -11.97
CA SER A 236 14.18 5.21 -13.35
C SER A 236 13.04 6.06 -13.92
N SER A 237 13.16 6.49 -15.17
CA SER A 237 12.09 7.14 -15.94
C SER A 237 10.81 6.31 -16.08
N THR A 238 10.88 4.99 -15.86
CA THR A 238 9.71 4.08 -15.85
C THR A 238 8.94 4.12 -14.52
N ALA A 239 9.58 4.54 -13.42
CA ALA A 239 8.97 4.50 -12.09
C ALA A 239 7.74 5.41 -11.95
N PRO A 240 7.71 6.67 -12.44
CA PRO A 240 6.51 7.50 -12.42
C PRO A 240 5.35 6.87 -13.18
N VAL A 241 5.59 6.27 -14.36
CA VAL A 241 4.51 5.67 -15.17
C VAL A 241 3.90 4.46 -14.47
N LEU A 242 4.73 3.61 -13.84
CA LEU A 242 4.21 2.52 -13.02
C LEU A 242 3.46 3.05 -11.79
N ALA A 243 3.95 4.12 -11.17
CA ALA A 243 3.28 4.75 -10.03
C ALA A 243 1.93 5.37 -10.42
N THR A 244 1.80 5.98 -11.59
CA THR A 244 0.51 6.50 -12.09
C THR A 244 -0.44 5.36 -12.42
N MET A 245 0.02 4.36 -13.17
CA MET A 245 -0.76 3.18 -13.55
C MET A 245 -1.31 2.44 -12.31
N LEU A 246 -0.45 2.15 -11.32
CA LEU A 246 -0.83 1.47 -10.09
C LEU A 246 -1.64 2.38 -9.16
N GLY A 247 -1.19 3.61 -8.95
CA GLY A 247 -1.85 4.56 -8.06
C GLY A 247 -3.27 4.90 -8.50
N LEU A 248 -3.51 4.99 -9.81
CA LEU A 248 -4.84 5.25 -10.35
C LEU A 248 -5.75 4.02 -10.20
N ALA A 249 -5.28 2.83 -10.56
CA ALA A 249 -6.06 1.59 -10.42
C ALA A 249 -6.45 1.33 -8.96
N VAL A 250 -5.46 1.34 -8.07
CA VAL A 250 -5.62 1.09 -6.63
C VAL A 250 -6.45 2.20 -5.96
N GLY A 251 -6.14 3.46 -6.27
CA GLY A 251 -6.81 4.63 -5.69
C GLY A 251 -8.30 4.69 -6.03
N ILE A 252 -8.67 4.38 -7.28
CA ILE A 252 -10.09 4.33 -7.69
C ILE A 252 -10.82 3.21 -6.95
N ASP A 253 -10.21 2.02 -6.84
CA ASP A 253 -10.87 0.88 -6.22
C ASP A 253 -11.11 1.09 -4.71
N TYR A 254 -10.10 1.56 -3.99
CA TYR A 254 -10.23 1.89 -2.58
C TYR A 254 -11.33 2.92 -2.32
N ALA A 255 -11.38 3.94 -3.19
CA ALA A 255 -12.43 4.94 -3.10
C ALA A 255 -13.81 4.39 -3.45
N LEU A 256 -13.91 3.48 -4.42
CA LEU A 256 -15.15 2.78 -4.79
C LEU A 256 -15.71 1.99 -3.61
N LEU A 257 -14.88 1.19 -2.93
CA LEU A 257 -15.29 0.34 -1.80
C LEU A 257 -15.82 1.16 -0.62
N ILE A 258 -15.07 2.19 -0.22
CA ILE A 258 -15.46 3.09 0.87
C ILE A 258 -16.73 3.87 0.51
N THR A 259 -16.81 4.39 -0.72
CA THR A 259 -17.97 5.14 -1.20
C THR A 259 -19.21 4.26 -1.29
N SER A 260 -19.08 3.01 -1.75
CA SER A 260 -20.18 2.05 -1.78
C SER A 260 -20.71 1.79 -0.37
N ARG A 261 -19.82 1.52 0.60
CA ARG A 261 -20.22 1.28 1.99
C ARG A 261 -20.89 2.48 2.64
N HIS A 262 -20.35 3.68 2.43
CA HIS A 262 -20.96 4.93 2.91
C HIS A 262 -22.37 5.14 2.36
N ARG A 263 -22.58 4.84 1.08
CA ARG A 263 -23.88 4.96 0.43
C ARG A 263 -24.90 3.95 0.96
N ASP A 264 -24.47 2.72 1.26
CA ASP A 264 -25.36 1.72 1.86
C ASP A 264 -25.80 2.16 3.27
N ASN A 265 -24.86 2.61 4.11
CA ASN A 265 -25.17 3.19 5.42
C ASN A 265 -26.12 4.40 5.33
N LEU A 266 -25.95 5.26 4.32
CA LEU A 266 -26.84 6.40 4.08
C LEU A 266 -28.27 5.99 3.68
N ARG A 267 -28.41 4.87 2.94
CA ARG A 267 -29.72 4.31 2.56
C ARG A 267 -30.44 3.70 3.75
N GLU A 268 -29.69 3.17 4.71
CA GLU A 268 -30.21 2.69 6.00
C GLU A 268 -30.59 3.83 6.96
N GLY A 269 -30.42 5.10 6.54
CA GLY A 269 -30.86 6.28 7.29
C GLY A 269 -29.81 6.85 8.24
N MET A 270 -28.58 6.32 8.24
CA MET A 270 -27.49 6.77 9.11
C MET A 270 -27.10 8.23 8.83
N ASP A 271 -26.74 8.99 9.88
CA ASP A 271 -26.23 10.35 9.74
C ASP A 271 -24.96 10.37 8.85
N PRO A 272 -24.77 11.36 7.94
CA PRO A 272 -23.62 11.36 7.04
C PRO A 272 -22.26 11.31 7.72
N ALA A 273 -22.05 12.01 8.85
CA ALA A 273 -20.76 12.02 9.52
C ALA A 273 -20.48 10.69 10.23
N GLU A 274 -21.53 10.08 10.81
CA GLU A 274 -21.45 8.75 11.40
C GLU A 274 -21.21 7.68 10.33
N SER A 275 -21.94 7.78 9.23
CA SER A 275 -21.89 6.86 8.10
C SER A 275 -20.51 6.78 7.47
N VAL A 276 -19.83 7.92 7.29
CA VAL A 276 -18.43 7.96 6.82
C VAL A 276 -17.51 7.28 7.83
N ALA A 277 -17.65 7.55 9.13
CA ALA A 277 -16.80 6.97 10.15
C ALA A 277 -16.94 5.43 10.22
N VAL A 278 -18.17 4.91 10.11
CA VAL A 278 -18.45 3.47 10.05
C VAL A 278 -17.93 2.85 8.76
N ALA A 279 -18.05 3.55 7.62
CA ALA A 279 -17.50 3.07 6.34
C ALA A 279 -15.98 2.93 6.39
N ILE A 280 -15.26 3.90 6.95
CA ILE A 280 -13.80 3.84 7.13
C ILE A 280 -13.40 2.74 8.13
N ALA A 281 -14.18 2.54 9.20
CA ALA A 281 -13.88 1.51 10.18
C ALA A 281 -14.12 0.07 9.70
N THR A 282 -14.96 -0.12 8.69
CA THR A 282 -15.31 -1.43 8.13
C THR A 282 -14.61 -1.64 6.78
N ALA A 283 -15.08 -0.99 5.72
CA ALA A 283 -14.48 -1.10 4.39
C ALA A 283 -13.06 -0.51 4.35
N GLY A 284 -12.80 0.58 5.06
CA GLY A 284 -11.46 1.18 5.13
C GLY A 284 -10.43 0.27 5.81
N THR A 285 -10.84 -0.54 6.78
CA THR A 285 -9.97 -1.57 7.39
C THR A 285 -9.52 -2.59 6.35
N ALA A 286 -10.44 -3.12 5.55
CA ALA A 286 -10.11 -4.05 4.46
C ALA A 286 -9.19 -3.39 3.43
N VAL A 287 -9.44 -2.13 3.07
CA VAL A 287 -8.60 -1.32 2.16
C VAL A 287 -7.18 -1.11 2.69
N VAL A 288 -7.00 -0.84 3.98
CA VAL A 288 -5.66 -0.68 4.57
C VAL A 288 -4.88 -1.98 4.54
N PHE A 289 -5.53 -3.12 4.83
CA PHE A 289 -4.90 -4.44 4.71
C PHE A 289 -4.51 -4.78 3.28
N ALA A 290 -5.44 -4.59 2.35
CA ALA A 290 -5.23 -4.67 0.91
C ALA A 290 -3.98 -3.90 0.47
N GLY A 291 -3.92 -2.59 0.76
CA GLY A 291 -2.78 -1.78 0.35
C GLY A 291 -1.48 -2.13 1.07
N MET A 292 -1.52 -2.59 2.32
CA MET A 292 -0.32 -3.15 2.97
C MET A 292 0.19 -4.40 2.26
N THR A 293 -0.69 -5.27 1.75
CA THR A 293 -0.26 -6.46 0.98
C THR A 293 0.44 -6.06 -0.32
N VAL A 294 -0.11 -5.08 -1.04
CA VAL A 294 0.49 -4.53 -2.26
C VAL A 294 1.84 -3.88 -1.95
N MET A 295 1.90 -3.04 -0.91
CA MET A 295 3.15 -2.40 -0.49
C MET A 295 4.23 -3.42 -0.12
N ILE A 296 3.87 -4.47 0.62
CA ILE A 296 4.80 -5.55 0.98
C ILE A 296 5.33 -6.26 -0.27
N ALA A 297 4.47 -6.55 -1.25
CA ALA A 297 4.90 -7.17 -2.50
C ALA A 297 5.85 -6.27 -3.30
N LEU A 298 5.57 -4.96 -3.34
CA LEU A 298 6.39 -3.97 -4.04
C LEU A 298 7.73 -3.68 -3.32
N VAL A 299 7.73 -3.58 -2.00
CA VAL A 299 8.96 -3.51 -1.18
C VAL A 299 9.77 -4.80 -1.32
N GLY A 300 9.09 -5.93 -1.52
CA GLY A 300 9.69 -7.24 -1.78
C GLY A 300 10.60 -7.26 -3.02
N LEU A 301 10.46 -6.31 -3.97
CA LEU A 301 11.42 -6.19 -5.09
C LEU A 301 12.84 -5.94 -4.60
N GLY A 302 13.02 -5.36 -3.41
CA GLY A 302 14.34 -5.18 -2.79
C GLY A 302 15.07 -6.50 -2.50
N VAL A 303 14.33 -7.60 -2.35
CA VAL A 303 14.90 -8.94 -2.15
C VAL A 303 15.67 -9.41 -3.38
N ALA A 304 15.34 -8.89 -4.57
CA ALA A 304 16.04 -9.23 -5.81
C ALA A 304 17.49 -8.72 -5.84
N GLY A 305 17.89 -7.82 -4.93
CA GLY A 305 19.27 -7.32 -4.84
C GLY A 305 19.68 -6.40 -5.99
N ILE A 306 18.70 -5.84 -6.71
CA ILE A 306 18.91 -4.97 -7.87
C ILE A 306 18.49 -3.54 -7.51
N PRO A 307 19.40 -2.55 -7.53
CA PRO A 307 19.12 -1.20 -7.02
C PRO A 307 17.92 -0.54 -7.70
N PHE A 308 17.87 -0.55 -9.04
CA PHE A 308 16.78 0.13 -9.76
C PHE A 308 15.41 -0.51 -9.48
N LEU A 309 15.33 -1.85 -9.35
CA LEU A 309 14.09 -2.54 -8.98
C LEU A 309 13.65 -2.19 -7.57
N THR A 310 14.61 -2.00 -6.66
CA THR A 310 14.35 -1.61 -5.27
C THR A 310 13.78 -0.20 -5.21
N VAL A 311 14.41 0.76 -5.89
CA VAL A 311 13.96 2.16 -5.93
C VAL A 311 12.59 2.26 -6.60
N MET A 312 12.39 1.56 -7.72
CA MET A 312 11.11 1.50 -8.42
C MET A 312 10.01 0.87 -7.55
N GLY A 313 10.31 -0.25 -6.88
CA GLY A 313 9.39 -0.91 -5.95
C GLY A 313 9.01 -0.03 -4.75
N LEU A 314 9.97 0.68 -4.18
CA LEU A 314 9.74 1.66 -3.10
C LEU A 314 8.91 2.86 -3.58
N GLY A 315 9.19 3.39 -4.77
CA GLY A 315 8.41 4.46 -5.39
C GLY A 315 6.95 4.06 -5.61
N ALA A 316 6.73 2.87 -6.18
CA ALA A 316 5.40 2.30 -6.36
C ALA A 316 4.69 2.03 -5.02
N ALA A 317 5.40 1.51 -4.01
CA ALA A 317 4.86 1.33 -2.66
C ALA A 317 4.48 2.69 -2.01
N GLY A 318 5.27 3.73 -2.25
CA GLY A 318 4.97 5.10 -1.83
C GLY A 318 3.73 5.68 -2.52
N ALA A 319 3.52 5.36 -3.81
CA ALA A 319 2.30 5.72 -4.53
C ALA A 319 1.06 5.04 -3.93
N VAL A 320 1.15 3.74 -3.62
CA VAL A 320 0.08 2.98 -2.95
C VAL A 320 -0.18 3.53 -1.54
N LEU A 321 0.86 3.84 -0.77
CA LEU A 321 0.73 4.47 0.54
C LEU A 321 0.02 5.82 0.45
N THR A 322 0.36 6.62 -0.55
CA THR A 322 -0.29 7.91 -0.81
C THR A 322 -1.77 7.72 -1.14
N ALA A 323 -2.10 6.74 -1.99
CA ALA A 323 -3.48 6.38 -2.31
C ALA A 323 -4.25 5.92 -1.06
N LEU A 324 -3.65 5.14 -0.17
CA LEU A 324 -4.23 4.74 1.11
C LEU A 324 -4.51 5.94 2.03
N LEU A 325 -3.53 6.84 2.17
CA LEU A 325 -3.68 8.05 2.98
C LEU A 325 -4.82 8.93 2.44
N VAL A 326 -4.90 9.10 1.12
CA VAL A 326 -5.99 9.82 0.44
C VAL A 326 -7.34 9.12 0.70
N ALA A 327 -7.42 7.79 0.56
CA ALA A 327 -8.64 7.02 0.76
C ALA A 327 -9.16 7.07 2.21
N VAL A 328 -8.27 7.13 3.20
CA VAL A 328 -8.64 7.12 4.63
C VAL A 328 -8.82 8.54 5.20
N THR A 329 -8.36 9.60 4.51
CA THR A 329 -8.44 10.98 5.02
C THR A 329 -9.14 11.97 4.10
N LEU A 330 -8.70 12.14 2.86
CA LEU A 330 -9.27 13.09 1.91
C LEU A 330 -10.66 12.65 1.43
N LEU A 331 -10.78 11.38 1.05
CA LEU A 331 -12.05 10.79 0.61
C LEU A 331 -13.17 10.96 1.66
N PRO A 332 -13.01 10.59 2.95
CA PRO A 332 -14.06 10.79 3.94
C PRO A 332 -14.43 12.26 4.15
N ALA A 333 -13.49 13.20 3.99
CA ALA A 333 -13.79 14.63 4.03
C ALA A 333 -14.70 15.06 2.85
N ILE A 334 -14.40 14.59 1.64
CA ILE A 334 -15.21 14.86 0.44
C ILE A 334 -16.60 14.21 0.56
N LEU A 335 -16.67 12.93 0.98
CA LEU A 335 -17.93 12.22 1.18
C LEU A 335 -18.83 12.91 2.22
N SER A 336 -18.25 13.37 3.34
CA SER A 336 -18.95 14.14 4.36
C SER A 336 -19.50 15.47 3.83
N LEU A 337 -18.81 16.13 2.90
CA LEU A 337 -19.25 17.39 2.31
C LEU A 337 -20.48 17.20 1.41
N LEU A 338 -20.53 16.11 0.65
CA LEU A 338 -21.65 15.80 -0.23
C LEU A 338 -22.84 15.20 0.54
N GLY A 339 -22.58 14.41 1.57
CA GLY A 339 -23.58 13.79 2.44
C GLY A 339 -24.71 13.10 1.64
N ARG A 340 -25.96 13.46 1.93
CA ARG A 340 -27.14 12.84 1.30
C ARG A 340 -27.28 13.10 -0.21
N ARG A 341 -26.48 14.00 -0.82
CA ARG A 341 -26.47 14.22 -2.27
C ARG A 341 -25.95 13.02 -3.06
N LEU A 342 -25.29 12.07 -2.39
CA LEU A 342 -24.77 10.83 -2.98
C LEU A 342 -25.85 9.78 -3.26
N ILE A 343 -27.04 9.91 -2.65
CA ILE A 343 -28.16 8.99 -2.85
C ILE A 343 -28.97 9.46 -4.08
N PRO A 344 -29.26 8.59 -5.06
CA PRO A 344 -30.16 8.93 -6.16
C PRO A 344 -31.58 9.21 -5.61
N ARG A 345 -32.19 10.34 -5.98
CA ARG A 345 -33.54 10.73 -5.53
C ARG A 345 -34.65 10.16 -6.42
N GLY A 346 -35.78 9.74 -5.82
CA GLY A 346 -37.06 9.55 -6.52
C GLY A 346 -37.19 8.24 -7.32
N ARG A 347 -37.57 8.30 -8.60
CA ARG A 347 -37.80 7.09 -9.44
C ARG A 347 -36.54 6.20 -9.58
N ALA A 348 -35.35 6.79 -9.45
CA ALA A 348 -34.07 6.07 -9.45
C ALA A 348 -33.85 5.26 -8.15
N GLU A 349 -34.40 5.70 -7.03
CA GLU A 349 -34.38 5.01 -5.74
C GLU A 349 -35.26 3.75 -5.78
N ARG A 350 -36.49 3.87 -6.32
CA ARG A 350 -37.38 2.72 -6.56
C ARG A 350 -36.80 1.70 -7.55
N ARG A 351 -36.13 2.14 -8.62
CA ARG A 351 -35.43 1.23 -9.56
C ARG A 351 -34.20 0.59 -8.95
N ALA A 352 -33.44 1.30 -8.12
CA ALA A 352 -32.30 0.73 -7.41
C ALA A 352 -32.76 -0.28 -6.35
N ALA A 353 -33.81 0.02 -5.58
CA ALA A 353 -34.42 -0.88 -4.60
C ALA A 353 -35.03 -2.14 -5.25
N HIS A 354 -35.75 -2.00 -6.37
CA HIS A 354 -36.26 -3.16 -7.13
C HIS A 354 -35.14 -4.03 -7.71
N ARG A 355 -34.04 -3.45 -8.19
CA ARG A 355 -32.85 -4.20 -8.65
C ARG A 355 -32.07 -4.86 -7.50
N SER A 356 -32.15 -4.33 -6.29
CA SER A 356 -31.58 -4.95 -5.09
C SER A 356 -32.45 -6.09 -4.54
N ALA A 357 -33.75 -6.10 -4.86
CA ALA A 357 -34.71 -7.12 -4.43
C ALA A 357 -34.87 -8.29 -5.42
N GLU A 358 -34.46 -8.13 -6.70
CA GLU A 358 -34.43 -9.28 -7.61
C GLU A 358 -33.31 -10.26 -7.21
N PRO A 359 -33.59 -11.56 -7.11
CA PRO A 359 -32.55 -12.57 -6.97
C PRO A 359 -31.71 -12.55 -8.25
N ALA A 360 -30.58 -11.87 -8.19
CA ALA A 360 -29.74 -11.61 -9.35
C ALA A 360 -29.40 -12.92 -10.08
N ARG A 361 -29.25 -12.87 -11.42
CA ARG A 361 -28.71 -13.97 -12.26
C ARG A 361 -27.42 -14.59 -11.67
N THR A 362 -26.68 -13.83 -10.86
CA THR A 362 -25.50 -14.27 -10.10
C THR A 362 -25.81 -15.36 -9.07
N ALA A 363 -26.99 -15.37 -8.44
CA ALA A 363 -27.41 -16.46 -7.56
C ALA A 363 -27.61 -17.78 -8.33
N GLY A 364 -28.00 -17.70 -9.60
CA GLY A 364 -28.03 -18.85 -10.51
C GLY A 364 -26.64 -19.37 -10.84
N TRP A 365 -25.69 -18.49 -11.12
CA TRP A 365 -24.30 -18.84 -11.40
C TRP A 365 -23.62 -19.55 -10.23
N VAL A 366 -23.71 -19.01 -9.01
CA VAL A 366 -23.13 -19.66 -7.82
C VAL A 366 -23.75 -21.02 -7.58
N LYS A 367 -25.07 -21.16 -7.74
CA LYS A 367 -25.73 -22.47 -7.60
C LYS A 367 -25.19 -23.48 -8.61
N ILE A 368 -24.86 -23.08 -9.83
CA ILE A 368 -24.22 -23.96 -10.82
C ILE A 368 -22.81 -24.33 -10.37
N VAL A 369 -21.99 -23.34 -10.02
CA VAL A 369 -20.59 -23.52 -9.56
C VAL A 369 -20.50 -24.45 -8.35
N THR A 370 -21.39 -24.27 -7.38
CA THR A 370 -21.42 -25.03 -6.12
C THR A 370 -22.16 -26.36 -6.21
N ARG A 371 -22.84 -26.68 -7.32
CA ARG A 371 -23.57 -27.95 -7.49
C ARG A 371 -22.64 -29.16 -7.57
N ARG A 372 -21.49 -29.00 -8.20
CA ARG A 372 -20.43 -30.03 -8.33
C ARG A 372 -19.06 -29.37 -8.14
N PRO A 373 -18.73 -28.94 -6.89
CA PRO A 373 -17.61 -28.05 -6.63
C PRO A 373 -16.26 -28.64 -7.09
N LEU A 374 -16.07 -29.95 -6.94
CA LEU A 374 -14.84 -30.63 -7.39
C LEU A 374 -14.64 -30.54 -8.92
N LEU A 375 -15.68 -30.82 -9.70
CA LEU A 375 -15.58 -30.75 -11.17
C LEU A 375 -15.39 -29.32 -11.65
N THR A 376 -16.08 -28.36 -11.02
CA THR A 376 -15.90 -26.95 -11.33
C THR A 376 -14.47 -26.49 -11.03
N ALA A 377 -13.94 -26.82 -9.84
CA ALA A 377 -12.59 -26.43 -9.43
C ALA A 377 -11.53 -27.04 -10.35
N LEU A 378 -11.61 -28.34 -10.66
CA LEU A 378 -10.68 -29.01 -11.55
C LEU A 378 -10.79 -28.49 -12.99
N GLY A 379 -12.00 -28.28 -13.51
CA GLY A 379 -12.20 -27.77 -14.87
C GLY A 379 -11.65 -26.35 -15.04
N VAL A 380 -11.90 -25.48 -14.07
CA VAL A 380 -11.36 -24.11 -14.08
C VAL A 380 -9.84 -24.12 -13.94
N ALA A 381 -9.30 -24.90 -13.00
CA ALA A 381 -7.85 -25.02 -12.83
C ALA A 381 -7.18 -25.57 -14.10
N ALA A 382 -7.79 -26.54 -14.78
CA ALA A 382 -7.27 -27.09 -16.03
C ALA A 382 -7.28 -26.04 -17.17
N VAL A 383 -8.37 -25.28 -17.32
CA VAL A 383 -8.45 -24.19 -18.32
C VAL A 383 -7.39 -23.14 -18.05
N LEU A 384 -7.25 -22.68 -16.81
CA LEU A 384 -6.22 -21.69 -16.45
C LEU A 384 -4.80 -22.24 -16.64
N ALA A 385 -4.56 -23.50 -16.29
CA ALA A 385 -3.28 -24.16 -16.53
C ALA A 385 -2.95 -24.20 -18.03
N VAL A 386 -3.92 -24.50 -18.90
CA VAL A 386 -3.73 -24.47 -20.37
C VAL A 386 -3.40 -23.06 -20.87
N ILE A 387 -4.10 -22.03 -20.38
CA ILE A 387 -3.81 -20.64 -20.72
C ILE A 387 -2.43 -20.21 -20.19
N ALA A 388 -1.94 -20.83 -19.11
CA ALA A 388 -0.63 -20.57 -18.53
C ALA A 388 0.52 -21.31 -19.25
N ILE A 389 0.27 -22.33 -20.07
CA ILE A 389 1.32 -23.08 -20.79
C ILE A 389 2.28 -22.16 -21.57
N PRO A 390 1.79 -21.18 -22.36
CA PRO A 390 2.67 -20.28 -23.11
C PRO A 390 3.65 -19.50 -22.23
N ALA A 391 3.32 -19.22 -20.96
CA ALA A 391 4.20 -18.51 -20.04
C ALA A 391 5.53 -19.23 -19.80
N SER A 392 5.59 -20.54 -20.05
CA SER A 392 6.85 -21.30 -19.96
C SER A 392 7.82 -21.04 -21.11
N GLY A 393 7.32 -20.54 -22.24
CA GLY A 393 8.14 -20.17 -23.41
C GLY A 393 8.57 -18.71 -23.43
N LEU A 394 8.30 -17.97 -22.34
CA LEU A 394 8.44 -16.53 -22.27
C LEU A 394 9.91 -16.11 -22.38
N ARG A 395 10.22 -15.32 -23.40
CA ARG A 395 11.56 -14.79 -23.66
C ARG A 395 11.72 -13.44 -23.00
N LEU A 396 12.71 -13.35 -22.13
CA LEU A 396 12.98 -12.18 -21.30
C LEU A 396 14.25 -11.49 -21.77
N THR A 397 14.16 -10.24 -22.20
CA THR A 397 15.31 -9.39 -22.48
C THR A 397 14.98 -7.93 -22.18
N LEU A 398 15.94 -7.02 -22.24
CA LEU A 398 15.63 -5.59 -22.27
C LEU A 398 15.33 -5.20 -23.73
N PRO A 399 14.11 -4.71 -24.05
CA PRO A 399 13.77 -4.34 -25.42
C PRO A 399 14.71 -3.25 -25.94
N ASP A 400 15.13 -3.41 -27.19
CA ASP A 400 15.85 -2.36 -27.92
C ASP A 400 14.88 -1.37 -28.56
N ALA A 401 15.40 -0.29 -29.13
CA ALA A 401 14.61 0.71 -29.87
C ALA A 401 13.82 0.09 -31.04
N GLY A 402 14.13 -1.14 -31.43
CA GLY A 402 13.39 -1.88 -32.44
C GLY A 402 11.95 -2.24 -32.02
N TYR A 403 11.61 -2.15 -30.73
CA TYR A 403 10.25 -2.44 -30.26
C TYR A 403 9.42 -1.18 -30.00
N ASP A 404 9.99 0.01 -30.22
CA ASP A 404 9.29 1.28 -30.03
C ASP A 404 8.18 1.49 -31.07
N PRO A 405 7.19 2.37 -30.77
CA PRO A 405 6.09 2.65 -31.69
C PRO A 405 6.59 3.07 -33.09
N PRO A 406 5.94 2.60 -34.18
CA PRO A 406 6.31 2.99 -35.53
C PRO A 406 6.29 4.52 -35.70
N GLY A 407 7.36 5.08 -36.26
CA GLY A 407 7.52 6.51 -36.47
C GLY A 407 8.18 7.28 -35.33
N SER A 408 8.52 6.64 -34.21
CA SER A 408 9.44 7.27 -33.24
C SER A 408 10.84 7.40 -33.86
N GLU A 409 11.55 8.47 -33.49
CA GLU A 409 12.89 8.75 -34.05
C GLU A 409 13.88 7.61 -33.78
N ALA A 410 13.88 7.08 -32.56
CA ALA A 410 14.71 5.93 -32.18
C ALA A 410 14.38 4.67 -33.00
N ARG A 411 13.10 4.41 -33.28
CA ARG A 411 12.67 3.28 -34.11
C ARG A 411 13.11 3.44 -35.56
N VAL A 412 12.97 4.64 -36.13
CA VAL A 412 13.41 4.95 -37.50
C VAL A 412 14.92 4.80 -37.62
N ALA A 413 15.70 5.32 -36.67
CA ALA A 413 17.15 5.17 -36.67
C ALA A 413 17.58 3.70 -36.56
N TYR A 414 16.88 2.92 -35.72
CA TYR A 414 17.12 1.48 -35.59
C TYR A 414 16.87 0.73 -36.89
N ASP A 415 15.72 0.98 -37.54
CA ASP A 415 15.34 0.31 -38.79
C ASP A 415 16.31 0.67 -39.93
N LEU A 416 16.74 1.93 -40.04
CA LEU A 416 17.74 2.34 -41.04
C LEU A 416 19.11 1.69 -40.79
N LEU A 417 19.54 1.54 -39.54
CA LEU A 417 20.79 0.84 -39.21
C LEU A 417 20.70 -0.66 -39.51
N ASP A 418 19.55 -1.28 -39.21
CA ASP A 418 19.28 -2.69 -39.49
C ASP A 418 19.30 -2.97 -41.00
N GLU A 419 18.60 -2.14 -41.80
CA GLU A 419 18.53 -2.27 -43.25
C GLU A 419 19.87 -1.98 -43.95
N GLY A 420 20.57 -0.91 -43.56
CA GLY A 420 21.77 -0.45 -44.24
C GLY A 420 23.06 -1.18 -43.86
N PHE A 421 23.15 -1.67 -42.62
CA PHE A 421 24.39 -2.21 -42.04
C PHE A 421 24.22 -3.60 -41.41
N GLY A 422 22.98 -4.02 -41.12
CA GLY A 422 22.65 -5.31 -40.53
C GLY A 422 22.32 -5.21 -39.03
N PRO A 423 21.67 -6.25 -38.46
CA PRO A 423 21.02 -6.16 -37.15
C PRO A 423 21.98 -5.95 -35.98
N GLY A 424 23.21 -6.46 -36.07
CA GLY A 424 24.21 -6.32 -35.01
C GLY A 424 24.76 -4.90 -34.84
N PHE A 425 24.59 -4.01 -35.83
CA PHE A 425 25.04 -2.61 -35.72
C PHE A 425 24.26 -1.78 -34.70
N ASN A 426 23.06 -2.25 -34.32
CA ASN A 426 22.21 -1.63 -33.31
C ASN A 426 22.67 -1.89 -31.87
N GLY A 427 23.61 -2.81 -31.64
CA GLY A 427 24.17 -3.04 -30.31
C GLY A 427 25.45 -3.86 -30.36
N PRO A 428 26.55 -3.25 -30.82
CA PRO A 428 27.86 -3.89 -30.80
C PRO A 428 28.28 -4.24 -29.37
N LEU A 429 29.09 -5.27 -29.24
CA LEU A 429 29.72 -5.69 -27.99
C LEU A 429 31.06 -4.98 -27.87
N LEU A 430 31.32 -4.38 -26.71
CA LEU A 430 32.62 -3.81 -26.40
C LEU A 430 33.41 -4.83 -25.61
N VAL A 431 34.68 -5.03 -25.92
CA VAL A 431 35.57 -5.89 -25.14
C VAL A 431 36.72 -5.06 -24.62
N THR A 432 36.91 -5.11 -23.31
CA THR A 432 38.04 -4.48 -22.63
C THR A 432 39.05 -5.56 -22.26
N ALA A 433 40.34 -5.27 -22.37
CA ALA A 433 41.42 -6.16 -21.98
C ALA A 433 42.42 -5.43 -21.10
N ASP A 434 42.79 -6.03 -19.96
CA ASP A 434 43.80 -5.46 -19.07
C ASP A 434 45.18 -5.92 -19.51
N ILE A 435 45.87 -5.06 -20.29
CA ILE A 435 47.20 -5.33 -20.81
C ILE A 435 48.31 -4.81 -19.90
N SER A 436 48.01 -4.37 -18.67
CA SER A 436 49.02 -3.83 -17.72
C SER A 436 50.17 -4.78 -17.39
N ARG A 437 49.96 -6.09 -17.57
CA ARG A 437 50.96 -7.14 -17.30
C ARG A 437 51.82 -7.51 -18.51
N THR A 438 51.52 -6.99 -19.70
CA THR A 438 52.31 -7.27 -20.90
C THR A 438 53.21 -6.10 -21.27
N LEU A 439 54.44 -6.40 -21.65
CA LEU A 439 55.37 -5.42 -22.22
C LEU A 439 55.33 -5.43 -23.76
N GLN A 440 54.62 -6.40 -24.36
CA GLN A 440 54.54 -6.62 -25.80
C GLN A 440 53.17 -6.19 -26.31
N ILE A 441 52.92 -4.88 -26.31
CA ILE A 441 51.60 -4.30 -26.56
C ILE A 441 51.06 -4.68 -27.95
N GLU A 442 51.88 -4.55 -29.01
CA GLU A 442 51.44 -4.91 -30.37
C GLU A 442 51.00 -6.38 -30.47
N GLN A 443 51.77 -7.30 -29.86
CA GLN A 443 51.39 -8.71 -29.85
C GLN A 443 50.12 -8.96 -29.04
N ALA A 444 49.92 -8.23 -27.94
CA ALA A 444 48.70 -8.31 -27.14
C ALA A 444 47.48 -7.81 -27.92
N LEU A 445 47.59 -6.71 -28.65
CA LEU A 445 46.52 -6.17 -29.50
C LEU A 445 46.18 -7.14 -30.63
N THR A 446 47.18 -7.67 -31.35
CA THR A 446 46.96 -8.68 -32.40
C THR A 446 46.37 -9.98 -31.85
N ALA A 447 46.79 -10.41 -30.66
CA ALA A 447 46.21 -11.59 -30.00
C ALA A 447 44.74 -11.36 -29.64
N LEU A 448 44.40 -10.16 -29.16
CA LEU A 448 43.03 -9.78 -28.83
C LEU A 448 42.13 -9.77 -30.07
N GLU A 449 42.58 -9.17 -31.18
CA GLU A 449 41.85 -9.19 -32.45
C GLU A 449 41.61 -10.63 -32.97
N ASN A 450 42.67 -11.44 -33.00
CA ASN A 450 42.62 -12.82 -33.49
C ASN A 450 41.73 -13.72 -32.63
N ALA A 451 41.48 -13.37 -31.36
CA ALA A 451 40.58 -14.14 -30.49
C ALA A 451 39.12 -14.12 -30.98
N PHE A 452 38.73 -13.06 -31.70
CA PHE A 452 37.36 -12.84 -32.17
C PHE A 452 37.20 -13.07 -33.67
N GLN A 453 38.30 -13.05 -34.43
CA GLN A 453 38.24 -13.38 -35.86
C GLN A 453 37.83 -14.85 -36.08
N GLY A 454 36.88 -15.05 -37.00
CA GLY A 454 36.41 -16.40 -37.38
C GLY A 454 35.51 -17.08 -36.34
N VAL A 455 35.11 -16.38 -35.26
CA VAL A 455 34.09 -16.88 -34.34
C VAL A 455 32.71 -16.81 -35.02
N PRO A 456 31.96 -17.93 -35.10
CA PRO A 456 30.60 -17.91 -35.64
C PRO A 456 29.72 -16.92 -34.88
N GLY A 457 28.93 -16.11 -35.61
CA GLY A 457 28.07 -15.08 -35.02
C GLY A 457 28.66 -13.67 -35.00
N ILE A 458 29.92 -13.50 -35.42
CA ILE A 458 30.58 -12.18 -35.53
C ILE A 458 30.69 -11.78 -36.99
N THR A 459 30.16 -10.59 -37.32
CA THR A 459 30.23 -10.01 -38.67
C THR A 459 31.50 -9.19 -38.87
N ALA A 460 31.84 -8.37 -37.88
CA ALA A 460 32.98 -7.48 -37.95
C ALA A 460 33.66 -7.36 -36.57
N VAL A 461 34.98 -7.19 -36.60
CA VAL A 461 35.82 -6.91 -35.44
C VAL A 461 36.61 -5.65 -35.78
N SER A 462 36.55 -4.63 -34.91
CA SER A 462 37.36 -3.42 -35.10
C SER A 462 38.83 -3.72 -34.85
N GLN A 463 39.71 -2.83 -35.28
CA GLN A 463 41.10 -2.86 -34.80
C GLN A 463 41.10 -2.64 -33.29
N ALA A 464 41.95 -3.38 -32.57
CA ALA A 464 42.17 -3.18 -31.14
C ALA A 464 43.12 -2.00 -30.95
N PHE A 465 42.78 -1.10 -30.04
CA PHE A 465 43.62 0.05 -29.72
C PHE A 465 43.78 0.22 -28.20
N PRO A 466 44.96 0.65 -27.74
CA PRO A 466 45.23 0.85 -26.32
C PRO A 466 44.80 2.24 -25.86
N ASN A 467 44.65 2.41 -24.55
CA ASN A 467 44.53 3.71 -23.91
C ASN A 467 45.87 4.45 -23.85
N GLU A 468 45.85 5.73 -23.47
CA GLU A 468 47.07 6.56 -23.35
C GLU A 468 48.11 5.98 -22.38
N ALA A 469 47.66 5.32 -21.31
CA ALA A 469 48.54 4.69 -20.32
C ALA A 469 49.10 3.33 -20.76
N LEU A 470 48.66 2.80 -21.92
CA LEU A 470 49.06 1.51 -22.49
C LEU A 470 48.84 0.31 -21.56
N ASP A 471 47.85 0.41 -20.68
CA ASP A 471 47.56 -0.59 -19.66
C ASP A 471 46.17 -1.23 -19.85
N MET A 472 45.36 -0.68 -20.76
CA MET A 472 44.07 -1.22 -21.20
C MET A 472 43.94 -1.16 -22.72
N ALA A 473 43.34 -2.19 -23.32
CA ALA A 473 42.99 -2.21 -24.73
C ALA A 473 41.49 -2.44 -24.92
N VAL A 474 40.96 -1.91 -26.01
CA VAL A 474 39.55 -2.05 -26.38
C VAL A 474 39.42 -2.55 -27.79
N VAL A 475 38.45 -3.45 -27.99
CA VAL A 475 38.02 -3.91 -29.31
C VAL A 475 36.49 -3.96 -29.36
N THR A 476 35.92 -3.55 -30.48
CA THR A 476 34.47 -3.58 -30.72
C THR A 476 34.13 -4.75 -31.64
N ILE A 477 33.11 -5.50 -31.26
CA ILE A 477 32.63 -6.67 -31.99
C ILE A 477 31.19 -6.36 -32.45
N THR A 478 30.93 -6.53 -33.74
CA THR A 478 29.58 -6.41 -34.31
C THR A 478 29.01 -7.82 -34.54
N PRO A 479 27.97 -8.24 -33.80
CA PRO A 479 27.30 -9.50 -34.03
C PRO A 479 26.62 -9.58 -35.41
N ASP A 480 26.19 -10.77 -35.82
CA ASP A 480 25.35 -11.00 -37.01
C ASP A 480 23.84 -10.90 -36.73
N SER A 481 23.47 -10.74 -35.46
CA SER A 481 22.10 -10.81 -34.94
C SER A 481 21.80 -9.63 -34.03
N SER A 482 20.50 -9.40 -33.75
CA SER A 482 20.09 -8.20 -33.01
C SER A 482 20.51 -8.27 -31.53
N PRO A 483 20.65 -7.13 -30.83
CA PRO A 483 21.04 -7.08 -29.42
C PRO A 483 20.08 -7.82 -28.49
N SER A 484 18.80 -7.83 -28.85
CA SER A 484 17.71 -8.48 -28.11
C SER A 484 17.53 -9.97 -28.44
N SER A 485 18.37 -10.56 -29.29
CA SER A 485 18.22 -11.94 -29.77
C SER A 485 18.89 -12.99 -28.86
N ASP A 486 18.33 -14.20 -28.86
CA ASP A 486 18.93 -15.34 -28.15
C ASP A 486 20.31 -15.71 -28.72
N GLN A 487 20.53 -15.46 -30.03
CA GLN A 487 21.83 -15.71 -30.68
C GLN A 487 22.92 -14.81 -30.10
N THR A 488 22.65 -13.52 -29.93
CA THR A 488 23.61 -12.58 -29.33
C THR A 488 23.89 -12.93 -27.86
N ALA A 489 22.88 -13.32 -27.09
CA ALA A 489 23.07 -13.77 -25.71
C ALA A 489 23.97 -15.03 -25.63
N GLN A 490 23.76 -16.01 -26.53
CA GLN A 490 24.62 -17.19 -26.62
C GLN A 490 26.04 -16.85 -27.10
N LEU A 491 26.18 -15.88 -28.00
CA LEU A 491 27.49 -15.39 -28.45
C LEU A 491 28.28 -14.78 -27.29
N VAL A 492 27.67 -13.88 -26.51
CA VAL A 492 28.32 -13.28 -25.32
C VAL A 492 28.77 -14.37 -24.35
N GLN A 493 27.94 -15.37 -24.11
CA GLN A 493 28.25 -16.47 -23.19
C GLN A 493 29.40 -17.33 -23.74
N THR A 494 29.38 -17.63 -25.04
CA THR A 494 30.46 -18.36 -25.73
C THR A 494 31.79 -17.62 -25.66
N LEU A 495 31.76 -16.29 -25.82
CA LEU A 495 32.97 -15.47 -25.71
C LEU A 495 33.45 -15.44 -24.25
N ARG A 496 32.57 -15.31 -23.26
CA ARG A 496 32.94 -15.38 -21.83
C ARG A 496 33.56 -16.71 -21.44
N ASP A 497 33.01 -17.82 -21.91
CA ASP A 497 33.54 -19.17 -21.65
C ASP A 497 34.96 -19.36 -22.22
N ARG A 498 35.34 -18.60 -23.25
CA ARG A 498 36.68 -18.62 -23.85
C ARG A 498 37.69 -17.74 -23.13
N ALA A 499 37.26 -16.81 -22.28
CA ALA A 499 38.16 -15.83 -21.64
C ALA A 499 39.25 -16.50 -20.79
N ALA A 500 38.91 -17.55 -20.04
CA ALA A 500 39.89 -18.28 -19.22
C ALA A 500 40.97 -18.99 -20.05
N ALA A 501 40.59 -19.56 -21.20
CA ALA A 501 41.55 -20.21 -22.12
C ALA A 501 42.45 -19.17 -22.81
N PHE A 502 41.89 -18.00 -23.13
CA PHE A 502 42.66 -16.88 -23.66
C PHE A 502 43.68 -16.36 -22.64
N GLU A 503 43.28 -16.18 -21.38
CA GLU A 503 44.16 -15.73 -20.29
C GLU A 503 45.33 -16.71 -20.07
N ALA A 504 45.05 -18.01 -20.06
CA ALA A 504 46.08 -19.03 -19.92
C ALA A 504 47.12 -19.02 -21.06
N THR A 505 46.74 -18.54 -22.25
CA THR A 505 47.61 -18.52 -23.44
C THR A 505 48.41 -17.22 -23.54
N ASN A 506 47.78 -16.08 -23.23
CA ASN A 506 48.34 -14.76 -23.51
C ASN A 506 48.82 -14.00 -22.26
N GLY A 507 48.49 -14.49 -21.06
CA GLY A 507 48.92 -13.90 -19.78
C GLY A 507 48.12 -12.67 -19.34
N PHE A 508 47.05 -12.32 -20.06
CA PHE A 508 46.09 -11.27 -19.71
C PHE A 508 44.67 -11.69 -20.10
N THR A 509 43.68 -11.12 -19.43
CA THR A 509 42.26 -11.48 -19.61
C THR A 509 41.51 -10.38 -20.36
N TYR A 510 40.31 -10.72 -20.86
CA TYR A 510 39.37 -9.76 -21.43
C TYR A 510 38.00 -9.90 -20.78
N GLU A 511 37.25 -8.80 -20.79
CA GLU A 511 35.90 -8.71 -20.29
C GLU A 511 34.97 -8.17 -21.38
N ILE A 512 33.76 -8.71 -21.44
CA ILE A 512 32.74 -8.28 -22.41
C ILE A 512 31.80 -7.31 -21.72
N THR A 513 31.64 -6.16 -22.36
CA THR A 513 30.88 -5.02 -21.88
C THR A 513 30.12 -4.33 -23.02
N GLY A 514 29.63 -3.13 -22.77
CA GLY A 514 28.71 -2.40 -23.63
C GLY A 514 27.25 -2.65 -23.24
N GLN A 515 26.35 -1.85 -23.83
CA GLN A 515 24.93 -1.84 -23.45
C GLN A 515 24.25 -3.20 -23.66
N THR A 516 24.60 -3.92 -24.73
CA THR A 516 24.06 -5.25 -25.01
C THR A 516 24.48 -6.28 -23.95
N ALA A 517 25.77 -6.32 -23.59
CA ALA A 517 26.28 -7.23 -22.57
C ALA A 517 25.72 -6.90 -21.17
N LEU A 518 25.60 -5.61 -20.86
CA LEU A 518 24.94 -5.15 -19.64
C LEU A 518 23.47 -5.58 -19.61
N ALA A 519 22.74 -5.46 -20.72
CA ALA A 519 21.35 -5.87 -20.82
C ALA A 519 21.15 -7.39 -20.63
N ILE A 520 22.08 -8.20 -21.16
CA ILE A 520 22.10 -9.65 -20.96
C ILE A 520 22.36 -9.97 -19.48
N ASP A 521 23.37 -9.34 -18.85
CA ASP A 521 23.69 -9.55 -17.43
C ASP A 521 22.53 -9.17 -16.51
N ILE A 522 21.83 -8.06 -16.82
CA ILE A 522 20.63 -7.64 -16.10
C ILE A 522 19.56 -8.74 -16.22
N SER A 523 19.31 -9.23 -17.45
CA SER A 523 18.29 -10.24 -17.71
C SER A 523 18.58 -11.56 -16.99
N ASP A 524 19.83 -12.01 -16.98
CA ASP A 524 20.27 -13.21 -16.26
C ASP A 524 20.08 -13.07 -14.74
N ARG A 525 20.47 -11.91 -14.18
CA ARG A 525 20.27 -11.64 -12.74
C ARG A 525 18.80 -11.56 -12.36
N LEU A 526 17.97 -10.94 -13.18
CA LEU A 526 16.52 -10.85 -12.96
C LEU A 526 15.90 -12.24 -13.00
N GLY A 527 16.25 -13.06 -13.99
CA GLY A 527 15.80 -14.45 -14.11
C GLY A 527 16.16 -15.27 -12.88
N ALA A 528 17.41 -15.15 -12.39
CA ALA A 528 17.86 -15.83 -11.17
C ALA A 528 17.11 -15.35 -9.91
N ALA A 529 16.69 -14.08 -9.86
CA ALA A 529 15.96 -13.50 -8.74
C ALA A 529 14.46 -13.85 -8.71
N MET A 530 13.87 -14.32 -9.82
CA MET A 530 12.42 -14.59 -9.91
C MET A 530 11.92 -15.61 -8.87
N LEU A 531 12.62 -16.72 -8.69
CA LEU A 531 12.20 -17.76 -7.74
C LEU A 531 12.35 -17.31 -6.28
N PRO A 532 13.50 -16.75 -5.84
CA PRO A 532 13.61 -16.15 -4.50
C PRO A 532 12.54 -15.10 -4.22
N PHE A 533 12.27 -14.22 -5.19
CA PHE A 533 11.22 -13.21 -5.08
C PHE A 533 9.84 -13.83 -4.89
N ALA A 534 9.48 -14.82 -5.73
CA ALA A 534 8.20 -15.52 -5.62
C ALA A 534 8.03 -16.19 -4.26
N ILE A 535 9.07 -16.86 -3.75
CA ILE A 535 9.05 -17.51 -2.42
C ILE A 535 8.79 -16.49 -1.32
N VAL A 536 9.47 -15.35 -1.34
CA VAL A 536 9.31 -14.33 -0.30
C VAL A 536 7.94 -13.66 -0.36
N VAL A 537 7.50 -13.22 -1.54
CA VAL A 537 6.20 -12.54 -1.69
C VAL A 537 5.05 -13.49 -1.37
N VAL A 538 5.06 -14.72 -1.90
CA VAL A 538 4.02 -15.72 -1.61
C VAL A 538 4.08 -16.18 -0.16
N GLY A 539 5.27 -16.36 0.41
CA GLY A 539 5.44 -16.78 1.79
C GLY A 539 4.94 -15.71 2.78
N LEU A 540 5.39 -14.47 2.61
CA LEU A 540 5.00 -13.35 3.46
C LEU A 540 3.51 -13.05 3.33
N SER A 541 2.94 -13.26 2.15
CA SER A 541 1.52 -13.08 1.96
C SER A 541 0.66 -14.20 2.54
N LEU A 542 1.08 -15.46 2.46
CA LEU A 542 0.44 -16.55 3.18
C LEU A 542 0.39 -16.25 4.68
N VAL A 543 1.49 -15.73 5.25
CA VAL A 543 1.53 -15.29 6.66
C VAL A 543 0.51 -14.19 6.92
N LEU A 544 0.50 -13.13 6.10
CA LEU A 544 -0.40 -11.99 6.27
C LEU A 544 -1.88 -12.39 6.16
N LEU A 545 -2.23 -13.23 5.18
CA LEU A 545 -3.58 -13.75 5.00
C LEU A 545 -4.00 -14.70 6.11
N THR A 546 -3.04 -15.48 6.65
CA THR A 546 -3.30 -16.36 7.80
C THR A 546 -3.61 -15.53 9.05
N ILE A 547 -2.87 -14.44 9.30
CA ILE A 547 -3.18 -13.47 10.36
C ILE A 547 -4.59 -12.91 10.16
N MET A 548 -4.90 -12.52 8.92
CA MET A 548 -6.14 -11.82 8.60
C MET A 548 -7.38 -12.70 8.72
N PHE A 549 -7.40 -13.87 8.10
CA PHE A 549 -8.57 -14.76 8.12
C PHE A 549 -8.59 -15.72 9.31
N ARG A 550 -7.50 -15.79 10.09
CA ARG A 550 -7.30 -16.80 11.13
C ARG A 550 -7.63 -18.21 10.61
N SER A 551 -7.16 -18.51 9.40
CA SER A 551 -7.35 -19.79 8.70
C SER A 551 -6.12 -20.09 7.86
N ILE A 552 -5.76 -21.36 7.73
CA ILE A 552 -4.68 -21.83 6.85
C ILE A 552 -5.22 -22.20 5.45
N ALA A 553 -6.42 -22.78 5.39
CA ALA A 553 -6.99 -23.25 4.13
C ALA A 553 -7.36 -22.09 3.19
N VAL A 554 -7.90 -21.00 3.73
CA VAL A 554 -8.28 -19.80 2.96
C VAL A 554 -7.06 -19.21 2.22
N PRO A 555 -5.94 -18.85 2.90
CA PRO A 555 -4.73 -18.37 2.23
C PRO A 555 -4.22 -19.31 1.14
N ILE A 556 -4.16 -20.63 1.41
CA ILE A 556 -3.65 -21.60 0.43
C ILE A 556 -4.51 -21.61 -0.83
N THR A 557 -5.84 -21.64 -0.68
CA THR A 557 -6.74 -21.62 -1.86
C THR A 557 -6.67 -20.29 -2.62
N ALA A 558 -6.46 -19.17 -1.92
CA ALA A 558 -6.26 -17.86 -2.51
C ALA A 558 -4.97 -17.81 -3.33
N THR A 559 -3.85 -18.23 -2.73
CA THR A 559 -2.54 -18.29 -3.37
C THR A 559 -2.55 -19.21 -4.58
N PHE A 560 -3.22 -20.36 -4.50
CA PHE A 560 -3.35 -21.28 -5.64
C PHE A 560 -4.07 -20.63 -6.83
N GLY A 561 -5.22 -20.00 -6.58
CA GLY A 561 -5.95 -19.27 -7.62
C GLY A 561 -5.13 -18.12 -8.20
N TYR A 562 -4.43 -17.37 -7.35
CA TYR A 562 -3.54 -16.29 -7.74
C TYR A 562 -2.40 -16.76 -8.65
N LEU A 563 -1.71 -17.86 -8.32
CA LEU A 563 -0.60 -18.38 -9.16
C LEU A 563 -1.10 -18.78 -10.55
N LEU A 564 -2.31 -19.36 -10.64
CA LEU A 564 -2.96 -19.65 -11.91
C LEU A 564 -3.30 -18.38 -12.69
N THR A 565 -3.76 -17.32 -12.02
CA THR A 565 -3.99 -16.02 -12.64
C THR A 565 -2.71 -15.42 -13.21
N VAL A 566 -1.63 -15.39 -12.44
CA VAL A 566 -0.34 -14.85 -12.89
C VAL A 566 0.15 -15.64 -14.10
N GLY A 567 0.12 -16.97 -14.03
CA GLY A 567 0.46 -17.84 -15.16
C GLY A 567 -0.38 -17.54 -16.40
N ALA A 568 -1.70 -17.37 -16.25
CA ALA A 568 -2.59 -17.05 -17.36
C ALA A 568 -2.36 -15.64 -17.94
N GLY A 569 -2.10 -14.64 -17.10
CA GLY A 569 -1.77 -13.28 -17.53
C GLY A 569 -0.46 -13.23 -18.32
N LEU A 570 0.58 -13.90 -17.81
CA LEU A 570 1.86 -14.05 -18.51
C LEU A 570 1.71 -14.86 -19.79
N GLY A 571 0.92 -15.94 -19.79
CA GLY A 571 0.68 -16.76 -20.97
C GLY A 571 -0.03 -16.00 -22.08
N ILE A 572 -1.02 -15.15 -21.74
CA ILE A 572 -1.68 -14.28 -22.72
C ILE A 572 -0.73 -13.19 -23.23
N ALA A 573 0.12 -12.64 -22.37
CA ALA A 573 1.17 -11.72 -22.82
C ALA A 573 2.11 -12.41 -23.84
N THR A 574 2.59 -13.63 -23.57
CA THR A 574 3.39 -14.40 -24.54
C THR A 574 2.65 -14.63 -25.86
N VAL A 575 1.38 -15.03 -25.81
CA VAL A 575 0.57 -15.27 -27.02
C VAL A 575 0.43 -14.00 -27.87
N VAL A 576 0.31 -12.83 -27.25
CA VAL A 576 0.17 -11.55 -27.95
C VAL A 576 1.51 -11.01 -28.45
N PHE A 577 2.50 -10.91 -27.57
CA PHE A 577 3.76 -10.22 -27.84
C PHE A 577 4.83 -11.09 -28.47
N GLU A 578 4.80 -12.42 -28.27
CA GLU A 578 5.79 -13.32 -28.88
C GLU A 578 5.20 -14.12 -30.04
N TRP A 579 3.95 -14.62 -29.92
CA TRP A 579 3.32 -15.36 -31.02
C TRP A 579 2.58 -14.45 -32.00
N GLY A 580 2.35 -13.18 -31.65
CA GLY A 580 1.74 -12.17 -32.51
C GLY A 580 0.22 -12.25 -32.62
N TRP A 581 -0.45 -13.05 -31.79
CA TRP A 581 -1.91 -13.21 -31.89
C TRP A 581 -2.62 -11.96 -31.38
N GLY A 582 -3.32 -11.23 -32.26
CA GLY A 582 -4.00 -9.99 -31.90
C GLY A 582 -3.06 -8.78 -31.74
N ALA A 583 -1.77 -8.93 -32.02
CA ALA A 583 -0.76 -7.87 -31.97
C ALA A 583 -1.16 -6.63 -32.80
N SER A 584 -1.64 -6.84 -34.02
CA SER A 584 -2.08 -5.75 -34.92
C SER A 584 -3.30 -4.98 -34.39
N VAL A 585 -4.22 -5.65 -33.69
CA VAL A 585 -5.42 -5.02 -33.11
C VAL A 585 -5.04 -4.17 -31.89
N LEU A 586 -4.03 -4.60 -31.14
CA LEU A 586 -3.54 -3.91 -29.95
C LEU A 586 -2.50 -2.82 -30.25
N GLY A 587 -2.14 -2.64 -31.53
CA GLY A 587 -1.15 -1.64 -31.95
C GLY A 587 0.29 -2.01 -31.58
N VAL A 588 0.59 -3.30 -31.47
CA VAL A 588 1.96 -3.79 -31.22
C VAL A 588 2.76 -3.63 -32.52
N GLY A 589 3.79 -2.78 -32.50
CA GLY A 589 4.61 -2.48 -33.67
C GLY A 589 5.48 -3.66 -34.12
N LYS A 590 6.14 -4.31 -33.16
CA LYS A 590 7.02 -5.47 -33.39
C LYS A 590 6.78 -6.54 -32.33
N VAL A 591 6.61 -7.78 -32.79
CA VAL A 591 6.45 -8.97 -31.94
C VAL A 591 7.85 -9.48 -31.57
N GLY A 592 8.08 -9.82 -30.30
CA GLY A 592 9.36 -10.34 -29.82
C GLY A 592 9.40 -10.51 -28.30
N PRO A 593 10.61 -10.66 -27.73
CA PRO A 593 10.80 -10.89 -26.31
C PRO A 593 10.28 -9.73 -25.47
N VAL A 594 9.86 -10.06 -24.25
CA VAL A 594 9.24 -9.13 -23.32
C VAL A 594 10.26 -8.67 -22.27
N ILE A 595 10.00 -7.52 -21.64
CA ILE A 595 10.93 -6.96 -20.66
C ILE A 595 11.21 -7.89 -19.47
N SER A 596 12.49 -8.05 -19.14
CA SER A 596 13.00 -9.02 -18.15
C SER A 596 12.36 -8.96 -16.76
N PHE A 597 11.94 -7.78 -16.27
CA PHE A 597 11.30 -7.63 -14.95
C PHE A 597 9.77 -7.65 -15.00
N MET A 598 9.14 -7.78 -16.17
CA MET A 598 7.68 -7.88 -16.26
C MET A 598 7.12 -8.97 -15.34
N PRO A 599 7.64 -10.21 -15.33
CA PRO A 599 7.06 -11.27 -14.50
C PRO A 599 7.08 -10.94 -13.01
N ILE A 600 8.17 -10.34 -12.54
CA ILE A 600 8.33 -9.92 -11.13
C ILE A 600 7.29 -8.84 -10.79
N LEU A 601 7.13 -7.83 -11.64
CA LEU A 601 6.13 -6.77 -11.45
C LEU A 601 4.70 -7.28 -11.53
N VAL A 602 4.37 -8.05 -12.55
CA VAL A 602 3.03 -8.63 -12.74
C VAL A 602 2.67 -9.51 -11.55
N MET A 603 3.62 -10.33 -11.08
CA MET A 603 3.45 -11.16 -9.89
C MET A 603 3.19 -10.28 -8.66
N ALA A 604 4.03 -9.29 -8.38
CA ALA A 604 3.90 -8.39 -7.22
C ALA A 604 2.55 -7.65 -7.20
N VAL A 605 2.18 -7.09 -8.35
CA VAL A 605 1.01 -6.22 -8.49
C VAL A 605 -0.29 -7.04 -8.49
N LEU A 606 -0.39 -8.08 -9.33
CA LEU A 606 -1.57 -8.94 -9.33
C LEU A 606 -1.79 -9.59 -7.97
N PHE A 607 -0.71 -9.87 -7.23
CA PHE A 607 -0.82 -10.42 -5.89
C PHE A 607 -1.59 -9.47 -4.99
N GLY A 608 -1.08 -8.25 -4.86
CA GLY A 608 -1.71 -7.24 -4.02
C GLY A 608 -3.16 -6.98 -4.44
N LEU A 609 -3.42 -6.73 -5.73
CA LEU A 609 -4.76 -6.43 -6.25
C LEU A 609 -5.76 -7.58 -6.08
N ALA A 610 -5.31 -8.84 -6.24
CA ALA A 610 -6.18 -9.99 -6.07
C ALA A 610 -6.59 -10.19 -4.60
N MET A 611 -5.78 -9.77 -3.64
CA MET A 611 -6.13 -10.06 -2.24
C MET A 611 -7.35 -9.27 -1.76
N ASP A 612 -7.56 -8.06 -2.26
CA ASP A 612 -8.55 -7.10 -1.77
C ASP A 612 -9.96 -7.66 -1.83
N TYR A 613 -10.36 -8.13 -3.00
CA TYR A 613 -11.66 -8.76 -3.18
C TYR A 613 -11.75 -10.14 -2.53
N HIS A 614 -10.63 -10.76 -2.20
CA HIS A 614 -10.63 -12.04 -1.50
C HIS A 614 -11.07 -11.79 -0.07
N VAL A 615 -10.50 -10.75 0.55
CA VAL A 615 -10.92 -10.25 1.86
C VAL A 615 -12.40 -9.95 1.86
N PHE A 616 -12.90 -9.16 0.90
CA PHE A 616 -14.32 -8.81 0.85
C PHE A 616 -15.24 -10.01 0.64
N LEU A 617 -14.89 -10.90 -0.30
CA LEU A 617 -15.72 -12.06 -0.60
C LEU A 617 -15.75 -13.03 0.58
N VAL A 618 -14.57 -13.40 1.09
CA VAL A 618 -14.42 -14.42 2.12
C VAL A 618 -14.85 -13.90 3.49
N SER A 619 -14.61 -12.63 3.85
CA SER A 619 -15.14 -12.07 5.10
C SER A 619 -16.66 -12.11 5.12
N ARG A 620 -17.35 -11.76 4.02
CA ARG A 620 -18.81 -11.91 3.96
C ARG A 620 -19.30 -13.36 4.05
N MET A 621 -18.54 -14.31 3.52
CA MET A 621 -18.83 -15.73 3.70
C MET A 621 -18.62 -16.15 5.16
N ARG A 622 -17.57 -15.64 5.81
CA ARG A 622 -17.25 -15.92 7.21
C ARG A 622 -18.34 -15.40 8.15
N GLU A 623 -18.73 -14.15 7.98
CA GLU A 623 -19.82 -13.49 8.73
C GLU A 623 -21.07 -14.37 8.73
N ARG A 624 -21.52 -14.81 7.56
CA ARG A 624 -22.69 -15.71 7.43
C ARG A 624 -22.47 -17.10 8.00
N PHE A 625 -21.24 -17.61 7.96
CA PHE A 625 -20.91 -18.92 8.51
C PHE A 625 -20.92 -18.90 10.05
N VAL A 626 -20.41 -17.84 10.67
CA VAL A 626 -20.43 -17.66 12.13
C VAL A 626 -21.86 -17.62 12.64
N ASP A 627 -22.76 -16.92 11.96
CA ASP A 627 -24.18 -16.84 12.36
C ASP A 627 -24.97 -18.13 12.12
N SER A 628 -24.73 -18.82 10.99
CA SER A 628 -25.60 -19.91 10.53
C SER A 628 -25.04 -21.32 10.72
N GLY A 629 -23.72 -21.46 10.92
CA GLY A 629 -23.00 -22.75 10.92
C GLY A 629 -23.03 -23.52 9.59
N ASN A 630 -23.71 -23.00 8.55
CA ASN A 630 -23.89 -23.69 7.27
C ASN A 630 -22.99 -23.10 6.18
N ALA A 631 -21.88 -23.80 5.89
CA ALA A 631 -20.88 -23.33 4.92
C ALA A 631 -21.43 -23.10 3.51
N HIS A 632 -22.34 -23.97 3.04
CA HIS A 632 -22.88 -23.85 1.68
C HIS A 632 -23.84 -22.65 1.55
N ALA A 633 -24.68 -22.44 2.56
CA ALA A 633 -25.56 -21.27 2.61
C ALA A 633 -24.75 -19.97 2.74
N ALA A 634 -23.69 -19.99 3.56
CA ALA A 634 -22.79 -18.87 3.76
C ALA A 634 -22.06 -18.46 2.46
N VAL A 635 -21.57 -19.43 1.69
CA VAL A 635 -20.96 -19.18 0.36
C VAL A 635 -21.95 -18.54 -0.60
N LEU A 636 -23.18 -19.08 -0.70
CA LEU A 636 -24.22 -18.55 -1.59
C LEU A 636 -24.63 -17.12 -1.24
N GLN A 637 -24.91 -16.86 0.04
CA GLN A 637 -25.38 -15.55 0.50
C GLN A 637 -24.24 -14.52 0.45
N GLY A 638 -23.06 -14.89 0.97
CA GLY A 638 -21.87 -14.04 0.97
C GLY A 638 -21.43 -13.63 -0.43
N PHE A 639 -21.49 -14.55 -1.40
CA PHE A 639 -21.19 -14.24 -2.79
C PHE A 639 -22.17 -13.23 -3.40
N SER A 640 -23.47 -13.45 -3.22
CA SER A 640 -24.50 -12.63 -3.87
C SER A 640 -24.40 -11.15 -3.49
N ALA A 641 -24.00 -10.86 -2.24
CA ALA A 641 -23.82 -9.51 -1.72
C ALA A 641 -22.57 -8.81 -2.29
N SER A 642 -21.51 -9.54 -2.60
CA SER A 642 -20.22 -8.98 -3.05
C SER A 642 -20.05 -8.95 -4.57
N ALA A 643 -20.78 -9.80 -5.31
CA ALA A 643 -20.59 -10.00 -6.76
C ALA A 643 -20.67 -8.70 -7.58
N ARG A 644 -21.62 -7.81 -7.29
CA ARG A 644 -21.80 -6.56 -8.05
C ARG A 644 -20.62 -5.59 -7.88
N VAL A 645 -20.14 -5.44 -6.65
CA VAL A 645 -19.02 -4.54 -6.33
C VAL A 645 -17.74 -5.06 -6.99
N ILE A 646 -17.48 -6.37 -6.86
CA ILE A 646 -16.32 -7.03 -7.47
C ILE A 646 -16.36 -6.89 -9.00
N THR A 647 -17.52 -7.10 -9.64
CA THR A 647 -17.67 -6.95 -11.10
C THR A 647 -17.32 -5.52 -11.55
N ALA A 648 -17.84 -4.52 -10.85
CA ALA A 648 -17.58 -3.12 -11.19
C ALA A 648 -16.10 -2.77 -11.04
N ALA A 649 -15.50 -3.15 -9.91
CA ALA A 649 -14.10 -2.90 -9.62
C ALA A 649 -13.17 -3.57 -10.64
N ALA A 650 -13.44 -4.83 -10.99
CA ALA A 650 -12.70 -5.57 -12.01
C ALA A 650 -12.75 -4.89 -13.39
N LEU A 651 -13.93 -4.44 -13.82
CA LEU A 651 -14.07 -3.74 -15.10
C LEU A 651 -13.36 -2.38 -15.11
N ILE A 652 -13.33 -1.67 -13.98
CA ILE A 652 -12.62 -0.40 -13.84
C ILE A 652 -11.12 -0.61 -13.93
N MET A 653 -10.56 -1.52 -13.12
CA MET A 653 -9.13 -1.83 -13.16
C MET A 653 -8.71 -2.36 -14.53
N PHE A 654 -9.51 -3.24 -15.15
CA PHE A 654 -9.28 -3.69 -16.52
C PHE A 654 -9.19 -2.49 -17.46
N SER A 655 -10.13 -1.55 -17.40
CA SER A 655 -10.15 -0.37 -18.28
C SER A 655 -8.93 0.53 -18.07
N VAL A 656 -8.49 0.70 -16.82
CA VAL A 656 -7.31 1.51 -16.46
C VAL A 656 -6.03 0.85 -16.95
N PHE A 657 -5.80 -0.44 -16.67
CA PHE A 657 -4.60 -1.10 -17.17
C PHE A 657 -4.62 -1.21 -18.69
N PHE A 658 -5.78 -1.56 -19.27
CA PHE A 658 -5.91 -1.69 -20.72
C PHE A 658 -5.71 -0.35 -21.45
N SER A 659 -5.92 0.81 -20.82
CA SER A 659 -5.64 2.09 -21.47
C SER A 659 -4.17 2.37 -21.71
N PHE A 660 -3.26 1.66 -21.01
CA PHE A 660 -1.81 1.71 -21.26
C PHE A 660 -1.36 0.73 -22.36
N VAL A 661 -2.27 -0.08 -22.92
CA VAL A 661 -1.94 -1.02 -23.99
C VAL A 661 -1.85 -0.31 -25.35
N PRO A 662 -2.83 0.48 -25.81
CA PRO A 662 -2.69 1.26 -27.04
C PRO A 662 -1.68 2.40 -26.83
N GLY A 663 -0.70 2.54 -27.73
CA GLY A 663 0.25 3.67 -27.72
C GLY A 663 1.34 3.59 -26.64
N GLY A 664 1.33 2.59 -25.76
CA GLY A 664 2.41 2.34 -24.81
C GLY A 664 3.70 1.88 -25.50
N ASN A 665 4.85 2.15 -24.88
CA ASN A 665 6.14 1.65 -25.35
C ASN A 665 6.28 0.13 -25.10
N ALA A 666 7.35 -0.45 -25.63
CA ALA A 666 7.67 -1.88 -25.49
C ALA A 666 7.78 -2.38 -24.04
N ILE A 667 7.99 -1.47 -23.09
CA ILE A 667 8.13 -1.76 -21.66
C ILE A 667 6.76 -1.87 -20.98
N ILE A 668 5.92 -0.85 -21.18
CA ILE A 668 4.65 -0.69 -20.46
C ILE A 668 3.57 -1.58 -21.05
N GLN A 669 3.51 -1.67 -22.38
CA GLN A 669 2.42 -2.33 -23.09
C GLN A 669 2.23 -3.82 -22.66
N PRO A 670 3.30 -4.64 -22.51
CA PRO A 670 3.15 -6.02 -22.04
C PRO A 670 2.73 -6.13 -20.56
N ILE A 671 3.30 -5.29 -19.69
CA ILE A 671 2.94 -5.24 -18.27
C ILE A 671 1.45 -4.88 -18.14
N ALA A 672 1.02 -3.82 -18.82
CA ALA A 672 -0.36 -3.34 -18.81
C ALA A 672 -1.35 -4.41 -19.27
N LEU A 673 -1.04 -5.13 -20.36
CA LEU A 673 -1.90 -6.21 -20.85
C LEU A 673 -1.97 -7.38 -19.85
N ALA A 674 -0.82 -7.83 -19.35
CA ALA A 674 -0.75 -8.93 -18.39
C ALA A 674 -1.53 -8.61 -17.11
N LEU A 675 -1.44 -7.37 -16.62
CA LEU A 675 -2.20 -6.88 -15.47
C LEU A 675 -3.70 -6.79 -15.77
N ALA A 676 -4.09 -6.19 -16.91
CA ALA A 676 -5.50 -6.04 -17.29
C ALA A 676 -6.19 -7.42 -17.38
N VAL A 677 -5.58 -8.33 -18.13
CA VAL A 677 -6.11 -9.68 -18.34
C VAL A 677 -6.03 -10.51 -17.06
N GLY A 678 -4.93 -10.42 -16.31
CA GLY A 678 -4.78 -11.08 -15.01
C GLY A 678 -5.89 -10.68 -14.05
N VAL A 679 -6.16 -9.39 -13.90
CA VAL A 679 -7.26 -8.89 -13.07
C VAL A 679 -8.63 -9.41 -13.54
N LEU A 680 -8.87 -9.46 -14.85
CA LEU A 680 -10.13 -9.98 -15.40
C LEU A 680 -10.32 -11.47 -15.08
N ILE A 681 -9.27 -12.27 -15.29
CA ILE A 681 -9.25 -13.71 -14.99
C ILE A 681 -9.43 -13.94 -13.49
N ASP A 682 -8.71 -13.18 -12.66
CA ASP A 682 -8.83 -13.31 -11.22
C ASP A 682 -10.25 -13.00 -10.75
N ALA A 683 -10.82 -11.88 -11.18
CA ALA A 683 -12.14 -11.46 -10.73
C ALA A 683 -13.26 -12.42 -11.19
N PHE A 684 -13.27 -12.83 -12.45
CA PHE A 684 -14.38 -13.63 -13.00
C PHE A 684 -14.15 -15.13 -12.90
N VAL A 685 -12.95 -15.60 -13.23
CA VAL A 685 -12.64 -17.03 -13.26
C VAL A 685 -12.25 -17.49 -11.86
N VAL A 686 -11.26 -16.89 -11.23
CA VAL A 686 -10.81 -17.37 -9.91
C VAL A 686 -11.85 -17.05 -8.83
N ARG A 687 -12.22 -15.79 -8.68
CA ARG A 687 -13.00 -15.32 -7.53
C ARG A 687 -14.49 -15.57 -7.65
N MET A 688 -15.04 -15.54 -8.86
CA MET A 688 -16.45 -15.87 -9.07
C MET A 688 -16.74 -17.34 -9.35
N THR A 689 -15.74 -18.16 -9.63
CA THR A 689 -15.95 -19.60 -9.86
C THR A 689 -15.08 -20.51 -8.99
N LEU A 690 -13.75 -20.37 -9.05
CA LEU A 690 -12.84 -21.28 -8.34
C LEU A 690 -12.95 -21.16 -6.82
N ILE A 691 -12.92 -19.95 -6.27
CA ILE A 691 -12.97 -19.72 -4.81
C ILE A 691 -14.29 -20.22 -4.20
N PRO A 692 -15.49 -19.87 -4.70
CA PRO A 692 -16.74 -20.41 -4.17
C PRO A 692 -16.81 -21.95 -4.24
N ALA A 693 -16.27 -22.56 -5.31
CA ALA A 693 -16.20 -24.01 -5.44
C ALA A 693 -15.26 -24.65 -4.39
N LEU A 694 -14.06 -24.09 -4.21
CA LEU A 694 -13.11 -24.56 -3.21
C LEU A 694 -13.64 -24.39 -1.78
N MET A 695 -14.26 -23.25 -1.48
CA MET A 695 -14.88 -22.99 -0.17
C MET A 695 -16.06 -23.94 0.11
N ALA A 696 -16.89 -24.20 -0.90
CA ALA A 696 -17.97 -25.19 -0.77
C ALA A 696 -17.43 -26.62 -0.57
N LEU A 697 -16.31 -26.97 -1.20
CA LEU A 697 -15.65 -28.27 -1.05
C LEU A 697 -15.03 -28.45 0.35
N LEU A 698 -14.36 -27.41 0.86
CA LEU A 698 -13.71 -27.43 2.17
C LEU A 698 -14.72 -27.38 3.33
N GLY A 699 -15.88 -26.75 3.13
CA GLY A 699 -16.94 -26.66 4.13
C GLY A 699 -16.46 -26.00 5.42
N ALA A 700 -16.77 -26.61 6.57
CA ALA A 700 -16.34 -26.10 7.88
C ALA A 700 -14.80 -26.11 8.06
N ARG A 701 -14.07 -26.96 7.34
CA ARG A 701 -12.60 -27.03 7.43
C ARG A 701 -11.92 -25.81 6.80
N ALA A 702 -12.64 -25.04 5.96
CA ALA A 702 -12.12 -23.81 5.40
C ALA A 702 -11.75 -22.79 6.48
N TRP A 703 -12.38 -22.85 7.64
CA TRP A 703 -12.21 -21.90 8.74
C TRP A 703 -11.36 -22.44 9.89
N TRP A 704 -10.67 -23.56 9.66
CA TRP A 704 -9.90 -24.23 10.70
C TRP A 704 -8.54 -23.57 10.95
N LEU A 705 -8.18 -23.46 12.23
CA LEU A 705 -6.89 -22.99 12.70
C LEU A 705 -6.38 -23.85 13.87
N PRO A 706 -5.08 -24.19 13.94
CA PRO A 706 -4.49 -24.82 15.12
C PRO A 706 -4.54 -23.89 16.34
N ARG A 707 -4.91 -24.43 17.51
CA ARG A 707 -5.02 -23.66 18.78
C ARG A 707 -3.73 -22.96 19.21
N TRP A 708 -2.56 -23.52 18.89
CA TRP A 708 -1.27 -22.90 19.21
C TRP A 708 -1.04 -21.64 18.36
N LEU A 709 -1.44 -21.68 17.10
CA LEU A 709 -1.32 -20.57 16.18
C LEU A 709 -2.37 -19.50 16.50
N GLU A 710 -3.58 -19.92 16.89
CA GLU A 710 -4.65 -19.03 17.33
C GLU A 710 -4.25 -18.14 18.51
N LYS A 711 -3.42 -18.64 19.44
CA LYS A 711 -2.89 -17.90 20.60
C LYS A 711 -1.74 -16.95 20.23
N LEU A 712 -0.97 -17.26 19.19
CA LEU A 712 0.18 -16.46 18.77
C LEU A 712 -0.22 -15.32 17.83
N LEU A 713 -1.27 -15.52 17.02
CA LEU A 713 -1.71 -14.54 16.03
C LEU A 713 -2.44 -13.36 16.69
N PRO A 714 -2.09 -12.10 16.34
CA PRO A 714 -2.80 -10.92 16.81
C PRO A 714 -4.20 -10.82 16.19
N ASP A 715 -5.15 -10.24 16.93
CA ASP A 715 -6.49 -9.96 16.41
C ASP A 715 -6.52 -8.62 15.64
N ALA A 716 -6.70 -8.70 14.34
CA ALA A 716 -6.71 -7.56 13.43
C ALA A 716 -8.05 -6.78 13.43
N ASP A 717 -9.15 -7.37 13.92
CA ASP A 717 -10.54 -6.86 13.81
C ASP A 717 -10.86 -6.24 12.44
N ILE A 718 -10.94 -7.10 11.41
CA ILE A 718 -11.14 -6.68 10.02
C ILE A 718 -12.59 -6.34 9.70
N GLU A 719 -13.53 -7.05 10.34
CA GLU A 719 -14.97 -6.92 10.06
C GLU A 719 -15.60 -5.70 10.75
N GLY A 720 -14.80 -5.02 11.59
CA GLY A 720 -15.24 -3.92 12.42
C GLY A 720 -16.17 -4.38 13.54
N GLU A 721 -15.96 -5.58 14.07
CA GLU A 721 -16.75 -6.14 15.18
C GLU A 721 -16.76 -5.21 16.37
N ALA A 722 -15.62 -4.59 16.69
CA ALA A 722 -15.55 -3.62 17.77
C ALA A 722 -16.44 -2.40 17.50
N VAL A 723 -16.53 -1.93 16.25
CA VAL A 723 -17.38 -0.79 15.88
C VAL A 723 -18.86 -1.18 15.83
N ARG A 724 -19.19 -2.39 15.38
CA ARG A 724 -20.56 -2.92 15.45
C ARG A 724 -21.02 -3.05 16.89
N ARG A 725 -20.22 -3.68 17.75
CA ARG A 725 -20.47 -3.79 19.19
C ARG A 725 -20.65 -2.40 19.82
N MET A 726 -19.83 -1.42 19.43
CA MET A 726 -20.01 -0.03 19.88
C MET A 726 -21.33 0.59 19.42
N LEU A 727 -21.76 0.34 18.17
CA LEU A 727 -23.02 0.85 17.65
C LEU A 727 -24.23 0.18 18.32
N ASP A 728 -24.18 -1.13 18.51
CA ASP A 728 -25.21 -1.89 19.21
C ASP A 728 -25.32 -1.46 20.68
N GLN A 729 -24.17 -1.24 21.34
CA GLN A 729 -24.15 -0.63 22.66
C GLN A 729 -24.68 0.80 22.68
N ARG A 730 -24.46 1.60 21.62
CA ARG A 730 -25.04 2.95 21.52
C ARG A 730 -26.55 2.89 21.37
N THR A 731 -27.09 2.00 20.55
CA THR A 731 -28.54 1.87 20.39
C THR A 731 -29.18 1.34 21.67
N TRP A 732 -28.57 0.35 22.32
CA TRP A 732 -28.94 -0.10 23.66
C TRP A 732 -28.94 1.06 24.67
N ARG A 733 -27.84 1.81 24.75
CA ARG A 733 -27.73 2.96 25.64
C ARG A 733 -28.72 4.07 25.30
N GLU A 734 -28.98 4.37 24.03
CA GLU A 734 -29.96 5.39 23.64
C GLU A 734 -31.38 4.99 24.03
N ALA A 735 -31.69 3.69 23.95
CA ALA A 735 -32.93 3.13 24.47
C ALA A 735 -32.98 3.28 26.00
N GLU A 736 -31.93 2.84 26.71
CA GLU A 736 -31.86 2.90 28.17
C GLU A 736 -31.84 4.34 28.71
N ARG A 737 -31.06 5.25 28.11
CA ARG A 737 -30.95 6.66 28.53
C ARG A 737 -32.29 7.39 28.46
N LYS A 738 -33.13 7.07 27.47
CA LYS A 738 -34.48 7.64 27.36
C LYS A 738 -35.39 7.18 28.50
N VAL A 739 -35.08 6.06 29.14
CA VAL A 739 -35.90 5.43 30.19
C VAL A 739 -35.32 5.68 31.60
N ARG A 740 -33.99 5.64 31.78
CA ARG A 740 -33.32 5.50 33.08
C ARG A 740 -32.17 6.50 33.37
N GLY A 741 -31.92 7.49 32.50
CA GLY A 741 -30.97 8.59 32.80
C GLY A 741 -29.48 8.23 32.65
N THR A 742 -28.56 8.91 33.37
CA THR A 742 -27.09 8.90 33.10
C THR A 742 -26.24 8.13 34.12
N GLY A 743 -26.84 7.23 34.92
CA GLY A 743 -26.13 6.43 35.93
C GLY A 743 -25.26 5.27 35.40
N ILE A 744 -25.13 4.19 36.18
CA ILE A 744 -24.40 2.97 35.81
C ILE A 744 -25.39 1.93 35.32
N HIS A 745 -25.27 1.54 34.05
CA HIS A 745 -26.10 0.53 33.40
C HIS A 745 -25.19 -0.57 32.90
N ALA A 746 -25.43 -1.80 33.32
CA ALA A 746 -24.72 -2.99 32.88
C ALA A 746 -25.71 -4.08 32.53
N HIS A 747 -25.49 -4.77 31.40
CA HIS A 747 -26.26 -5.94 30.99
C HIS A 747 -25.29 -7.05 30.58
N GLU A 748 -25.28 -8.14 31.36
CA GLU A 748 -24.35 -9.27 31.22
C GLU A 748 -22.86 -8.83 31.12
N ALA A 749 -22.51 -7.73 31.79
CA ALA A 749 -21.17 -7.15 31.70
C ALA A 749 -20.13 -8.02 32.43
N THR A 750 -19.04 -8.35 31.76
CA THR A 750 -17.95 -9.18 32.34
C THR A 750 -16.67 -8.37 32.39
N PHE A 751 -15.87 -8.57 33.45
CA PHE A 751 -14.65 -7.83 33.74
C PHE A 751 -13.49 -8.81 33.91
N GLY A 752 -12.77 -9.11 32.82
CA GLY A 752 -11.79 -10.21 32.80
C GLY A 752 -12.47 -11.57 32.97
N GLU A 753 -12.07 -12.34 33.98
CA GLU A 753 -12.68 -13.66 34.30
C GLU A 753 -13.96 -13.55 35.14
N SER A 754 -14.54 -12.35 35.30
CA SER A 754 -15.67 -12.16 36.21
C SER A 754 -16.96 -12.82 35.76
N ALA A 755 -17.82 -13.16 36.72
CA ALA A 755 -19.21 -13.52 36.42
C ALA A 755 -19.94 -12.34 35.72
N PRO A 756 -20.93 -12.60 34.84
CA PRO A 756 -21.72 -11.56 34.19
C PRO A 756 -22.50 -10.72 35.21
N LEU A 757 -22.36 -9.39 35.09
CA LEU A 757 -22.99 -8.40 35.93
C LEU A 757 -24.10 -7.69 35.17
N THR A 758 -25.32 -7.78 35.69
CA THR A 758 -26.46 -6.95 35.24
C THR A 758 -26.86 -6.02 36.38
N VAL A 759 -26.70 -4.71 36.20
CA VAL A 759 -27.04 -3.71 37.20
C VAL A 759 -27.58 -2.45 36.54
N ASP A 760 -28.61 -1.87 37.13
CA ASP A 760 -29.13 -0.55 36.77
C ASP A 760 -29.09 0.31 38.03
N LEU A 761 -28.26 1.33 38.00
CA LEU A 761 -28.04 2.26 39.09
C LEU A 761 -28.27 3.69 38.57
N PRO A 762 -29.20 4.46 39.17
CA PRO A 762 -29.43 5.85 38.77
C PRO A 762 -28.24 6.75 39.12
N GLU A 763 -28.25 7.97 38.60
CA GLU A 763 -27.26 8.98 38.99
C GLU A 763 -27.26 9.18 40.51
N SER A 764 -26.07 9.29 41.10
CA SER A 764 -25.88 9.45 42.55
C SER A 764 -26.30 8.23 43.38
N GLY A 765 -26.47 7.07 42.73
CA GLY A 765 -26.68 5.80 43.40
C GLY A 765 -25.40 5.26 44.07
N VAL A 766 -25.59 4.28 44.96
CA VAL A 766 -24.50 3.58 45.65
C VAL A 766 -24.49 2.12 45.23
N LEU A 767 -23.37 1.65 44.68
CA LEU A 767 -23.16 0.25 44.31
C LEU A 767 -22.11 -0.40 45.21
N VAL A 768 -22.50 -1.44 45.93
CA VAL A 768 -21.57 -2.23 46.75
C VAL A 768 -21.27 -3.55 46.04
N VAL A 769 -19.99 -3.77 45.75
CA VAL A 769 -19.46 -4.97 45.07
C VAL A 769 -18.67 -5.78 46.07
N HIS A 770 -18.91 -7.09 46.15
CA HIS A 770 -18.14 -7.98 47.01
C HIS A 770 -17.66 -9.22 46.25
N GLY A 771 -16.70 -9.92 46.85
CA GLY A 771 -16.09 -11.12 46.26
C GLY A 771 -14.71 -10.89 45.63
N PRO A 772 -14.08 -11.98 45.15
CA PRO A 772 -12.69 -11.96 44.67
C PRO A 772 -12.50 -11.04 43.45
N GLU A 773 -13.53 -10.90 42.62
CA GLU A 773 -13.53 -10.15 41.36
C GLU A 773 -13.85 -8.65 41.53
N ALA A 774 -14.17 -8.19 42.74
CA ALA A 774 -14.60 -6.82 43.01
C ALA A 774 -13.58 -5.75 42.53
N ALA A 775 -12.27 -6.07 42.59
CA ALA A 775 -11.23 -5.20 42.05
C ALA A 775 -11.37 -4.96 40.54
N ALA A 776 -11.66 -6.03 39.79
CA ALA A 776 -11.79 -5.99 38.34
C ALA A 776 -13.04 -5.19 37.94
N VAL A 777 -14.15 -5.42 38.64
CA VAL A 777 -15.40 -4.64 38.46
C VAL A 777 -15.17 -3.16 38.74
N CYS A 778 -14.54 -2.81 39.87
CA CYS A 778 -14.20 -1.43 40.23
C CYS A 778 -13.25 -0.76 39.22
N ALA A 779 -12.25 -1.50 38.73
CA ALA A 779 -11.36 -1.00 37.69
C ALA A 779 -12.09 -0.79 36.35
N GLY A 780 -13.06 -1.65 36.02
CA GLY A 780 -13.90 -1.54 34.82
C GLY A 780 -14.84 -0.34 34.86
N LEU A 781 -15.55 -0.18 35.98
CA LEU A 781 -16.47 0.93 36.22
C LEU A 781 -15.78 2.29 36.34
N SER A 782 -14.46 2.32 36.52
CA SER A 782 -13.65 3.55 36.47
C SER A 782 -12.86 3.74 35.16
N GLY A 783 -13.11 2.90 34.15
CA GLY A 783 -12.47 2.98 32.84
C GLY A 783 -10.97 2.61 32.82
N ARG A 784 -10.46 1.95 33.87
CA ARG A 784 -9.04 1.63 34.03
C ARG A 784 -8.63 0.33 33.34
N ILE A 785 -9.54 -0.62 33.14
CA ILE A 785 -9.29 -1.84 32.36
C ILE A 785 -9.85 -1.75 30.93
N PRO A 786 -9.18 -2.39 29.94
CA PRO A 786 -9.66 -2.44 28.56
C PRO A 786 -10.63 -3.60 28.27
N ASP A 787 -10.63 -4.62 29.13
CA ASP A 787 -11.30 -5.90 28.87
C ASP A 787 -12.65 -5.96 29.60
N VAL A 788 -13.69 -5.49 28.92
CA VAL A 788 -15.07 -5.53 29.39
C VAL A 788 -15.94 -6.18 28.31
N GLY A 789 -16.56 -7.31 28.65
CA GLY A 789 -17.58 -7.97 27.83
C GLY A 789 -18.99 -7.53 28.24
N GLY A 790 -20.01 -7.91 27.47
CA GLY A 790 -21.40 -7.47 27.66
C GLY A 790 -21.60 -5.96 27.39
N ASP A 791 -22.74 -5.41 27.80
CA ASP A 791 -23.07 -4.01 27.59
C ASP A 791 -22.88 -3.20 28.87
N LEU A 792 -22.07 -2.13 28.81
CA LEU A 792 -21.76 -1.29 29.96
C LEU A 792 -21.75 0.20 29.60
N ALA A 793 -22.55 0.97 30.33
CA ALA A 793 -22.55 2.43 30.30
C ALA A 793 -22.36 3.00 31.71
N VAL A 794 -21.43 3.93 31.86
CA VAL A 794 -21.11 4.58 33.16
C VAL A 794 -21.08 6.08 32.97
N GLY A 795 -21.90 6.83 33.72
CA GLY A 795 -21.91 8.30 33.63
C GLY A 795 -22.25 8.79 32.23
N GLY A 796 -23.08 8.02 31.50
CA GLY A 796 -23.35 8.26 30.09
C GLY A 796 -22.14 8.09 29.17
N ARG A 797 -21.24 7.15 29.45
CA ARG A 797 -20.11 6.79 28.57
C ARG A 797 -20.09 5.28 28.34
N LEU A 798 -19.88 4.84 27.11
CA LEU A 798 -19.87 3.42 26.74
C LEU A 798 -18.51 2.78 26.96
N ILE A 799 -18.45 1.66 27.67
CA ILE A 799 -17.20 0.98 28.00
C ILE A 799 -17.13 -0.35 27.23
N PRO A 800 -16.00 -0.65 26.55
CA PRO A 800 -14.66 -0.05 26.70
C PRO A 800 -14.36 1.18 25.80
N PHE A 801 -15.26 1.56 24.90
CA PHE A 801 -14.97 2.52 23.81
C PHE A 801 -14.67 3.96 24.27
N GLU A 802 -15.29 4.41 25.35
CA GLU A 802 -15.19 5.76 25.92
C GLU A 802 -14.47 5.75 27.28
N ARG A 803 -13.54 4.79 27.47
CA ARG A 803 -12.73 4.63 28.70
C ARG A 803 -11.93 5.86 29.08
N GLU A 804 -11.28 6.52 28.12
CA GLU A 804 -10.39 7.66 28.38
C GLU A 804 -11.19 8.90 28.81
N PRO A 805 -12.33 9.24 28.18
CA PRO A 805 -13.26 10.18 28.76
C PRO A 805 -13.71 9.79 30.16
N LEU A 806 -14.07 8.53 30.42
CA LEU A 806 -14.55 8.08 31.74
C LEU A 806 -13.45 8.20 32.82
N SER A 807 -12.22 7.81 32.52
CA SER A 807 -11.11 7.87 33.47
C SER A 807 -10.73 9.30 33.88
N ARG A 808 -11.16 10.31 33.11
CA ARG A 808 -10.95 11.74 33.43
C ARG A 808 -12.00 12.31 34.39
N VAL A 809 -13.12 11.63 34.57
CA VAL A 809 -14.24 12.07 35.44
C VAL A 809 -14.55 11.08 36.56
N SER A 810 -13.82 9.97 36.60
CA SER A 810 -13.94 8.94 37.63
C SER A 810 -12.62 8.79 38.39
N VAL A 811 -12.73 8.56 39.69
CA VAL A 811 -11.58 8.34 40.57
C VAL A 811 -11.64 6.92 41.11
N LEU A 812 -10.51 6.20 41.11
CA LEU A 812 -10.37 4.89 41.76
C LEU A 812 -9.36 5.04 42.88
N VAL A 813 -9.77 4.68 44.10
CA VAL A 813 -8.88 4.52 45.24
C VAL A 813 -8.68 3.01 45.44
N PRO A 814 -7.50 2.47 45.08
CA PRO A 814 -7.23 1.03 45.18
C PRO A 814 -7.14 0.56 46.64
N ALA A 815 -7.29 -0.75 46.88
CA ALA A 815 -7.22 -1.30 48.25
C ALA A 815 -5.88 -1.00 48.94
N LEU A 816 -4.79 -0.98 48.18
CA LEU A 816 -3.45 -0.62 48.65
C LEU A 816 -3.15 0.82 48.25
N PRO A 817 -2.87 1.74 49.19
CA PRO A 817 -2.42 3.08 48.85
C PRO A 817 -1.05 3.03 48.16
N ALA A 818 -0.70 4.10 47.44
CA ALA A 818 0.59 4.21 46.77
C ALA A 818 1.77 4.10 47.77
N PRO A 819 2.96 3.65 47.33
CA PRO A 819 4.18 3.68 48.13
C PRO A 819 4.45 5.09 48.69
N THR A 820 5.02 5.16 49.89
CA THR A 820 5.34 6.45 50.54
C THR A 820 6.47 7.16 49.82
N ASP A 821 6.24 8.40 49.41
CA ASP A 821 7.27 9.32 48.92
C ASP A 821 7.72 10.28 50.05
N ALA A 822 8.77 11.08 49.79
CA ALA A 822 9.24 12.12 50.71
C ALA A 822 8.29 13.34 50.83
N SER A 823 7.16 13.35 50.11
CA SER A 823 6.21 14.46 50.09
C SER A 823 5.53 14.68 51.44
N THR A 824 5.19 15.93 51.73
CA THR A 824 4.31 16.26 52.87
C THR A 824 2.85 15.91 52.55
N LEU A 825 2.03 15.80 53.59
CA LEU A 825 0.59 15.54 53.48
C LEU A 825 -0.10 16.52 52.52
N VAL A 826 0.16 17.82 52.65
CA VAL A 826 -0.41 18.85 51.78
C VAL A 826 0.06 18.71 50.33
N GLU A 827 1.33 18.39 50.11
CA GLU A 827 1.88 18.18 48.78
C GLU A 827 1.24 16.97 48.11
N HIS A 828 1.06 15.87 48.85
CA HIS A 828 0.39 14.67 48.36
C HIS A 828 -1.08 14.91 48.02
N VAL A 829 -1.85 15.58 48.90
CA VAL A 829 -3.25 15.93 48.65
C VAL A 829 -3.38 16.87 47.44
N ARG A 830 -2.52 17.88 47.33
CA ARG A 830 -2.51 18.77 46.14
C ARG A 830 -2.20 18.01 44.87
N ARG A 831 -1.28 17.04 44.92
CA ARG A 831 -0.95 16.15 43.81
C ARG A 831 -2.17 15.30 43.42
N GLN A 832 -2.84 14.66 44.39
CA GLN A 832 -4.03 13.84 44.13
C GLN A 832 -5.21 14.66 43.58
N VAL A 833 -5.50 15.83 44.16
CA VAL A 833 -6.56 16.73 43.67
C VAL A 833 -6.27 17.24 42.25
N ARG A 834 -4.99 17.45 41.89
CA ARG A 834 -4.58 17.80 40.52
C ARG A 834 -4.76 16.63 39.55
N LEU A 835 -4.39 15.42 39.95
CA LEU A 835 -4.53 14.21 39.14
C LEU A 835 -6.00 13.81 38.91
N ASN A 836 -6.88 14.08 39.88
CA ASN A 836 -8.31 13.76 39.84
C ASN A 836 -9.18 14.74 39.02
N GLY A 837 -8.59 15.78 38.43
CA GLY A 837 -9.15 16.51 37.28
C GLY A 837 -10.45 17.31 37.50
N SER A 838 -10.33 18.62 37.77
CA SER A 838 -11.25 19.64 37.22
C SER A 838 -10.58 21.02 37.20
N ARG A 839 -10.97 21.90 36.27
CA ARG A 839 -10.59 23.34 36.27
C ARG A 839 -11.31 24.04 37.44
N GLY A 840 -10.57 24.49 38.45
CA GLY A 840 -11.09 25.18 39.64
C GLY A 840 -9.98 25.53 40.64
N ASP A 841 -10.32 26.20 41.74
CA ASP A 841 -9.33 26.57 42.76
C ASP A 841 -8.85 25.33 43.54
N HIS A 842 -7.66 24.84 43.18
CA HIS A 842 -7.05 23.66 43.78
C HIS A 842 -6.74 23.84 45.27
N ARG A 843 -6.68 25.07 45.79
CA ARG A 843 -6.42 25.34 47.20
C ARG A 843 -7.62 24.99 48.08
N ASP A 844 -8.82 25.39 47.67
CA ASP A 844 -10.05 25.13 48.42
C ASP A 844 -10.39 23.63 48.47
N ARG A 845 -10.14 22.90 47.37
CA ARG A 845 -10.33 21.45 47.34
C ARG A 845 -9.30 20.68 48.15
N ALA A 846 -8.04 21.13 48.16
CA ALA A 846 -7.03 20.53 49.02
C ALA A 846 -7.38 20.76 50.50
N ARG A 847 -7.89 21.95 50.86
CA ARG A 847 -8.39 22.23 52.20
C ARG A 847 -9.57 21.33 52.57
N ARG A 848 -10.56 21.21 51.68
CA ARG A 848 -11.71 20.31 51.87
C ARG A 848 -11.30 18.84 51.99
N ALA A 849 -10.31 18.39 51.22
CA ALA A 849 -9.77 17.03 51.33
C ALA A 849 -9.14 16.77 52.70
N ILE A 850 -8.43 17.75 53.27
CA ILE A 850 -7.84 17.64 54.60
C ILE A 850 -8.93 17.62 55.68
N GLU A 851 -9.97 18.44 55.55
CA GLU A 851 -11.14 18.44 56.44
C GLU A 851 -11.89 17.09 56.39
N LEU A 852 -12.17 16.57 55.19
CA LEU A 852 -12.80 15.26 54.98
C LEU A 852 -11.93 14.09 55.46
N TRP A 853 -10.61 14.24 55.43
CA TRP A 853 -9.70 13.20 55.92
C TRP A 853 -9.86 12.97 57.42
N GLY A 854 -9.98 14.04 58.22
CA GLY A 854 -10.25 13.94 59.66
C GLY A 854 -11.56 13.18 59.95
N GLU A 855 -12.60 13.44 59.16
CA GLU A 855 -13.88 12.73 59.26
C GLU A 855 -13.75 11.25 58.89
N LEU A 856 -13.08 10.94 57.77
CA LEU A 856 -12.89 9.57 57.27
C LEU A 856 -11.93 8.74 58.11
N ALA A 857 -10.90 9.34 58.69
CA ALA A 857 -9.96 8.68 59.60
C ALA A 857 -10.58 8.45 60.99
N GLY A 858 -11.58 9.24 61.40
CA GLY A 858 -12.25 9.09 62.70
C GLY A 858 -11.55 9.82 63.85
N GLU A 859 -10.57 10.66 63.52
CA GLU A 859 -9.82 11.51 64.44
C GLU A 859 -10.00 12.98 64.01
N PRO A 860 -11.12 13.64 64.37
CA PRO A 860 -11.45 14.99 63.90
C PRO A 860 -10.45 16.08 64.35
N ASN A 861 -9.53 15.77 65.28
CA ASN A 861 -8.59 16.72 65.88
C ASN A 861 -7.10 16.46 65.55
N ALA A 862 -6.76 15.62 64.57
CA ALA A 862 -5.35 15.32 64.24
C ALA A 862 -4.66 16.37 63.32
N LEU A 863 -5.23 17.57 63.17
CA LEU A 863 -4.90 18.50 62.06
C LEU A 863 -3.94 19.65 62.40
N ASP A 864 -3.29 19.66 63.56
CA ASP A 864 -2.43 20.80 63.94
C ASP A 864 -1.02 20.78 63.31
N GLU A 865 -0.60 19.71 62.62
CA GLU A 865 0.69 19.65 61.91
C GLU A 865 0.52 19.48 60.40
N VAL A 866 0.62 20.59 59.66
CA VAL A 866 0.41 20.67 58.20
C VAL A 866 1.61 20.10 57.40
N ASP A 867 2.74 19.79 58.05
CA ASP A 867 4.00 19.33 57.45
C ASP A 867 4.36 17.86 57.72
N VAL A 868 3.38 17.03 58.12
CA VAL A 868 3.62 15.59 58.34
C VAL A 868 4.05 14.90 57.03
N SER A 869 5.18 14.19 57.08
CA SER A 869 5.64 13.36 55.96
C SER A 869 4.72 12.16 55.76
N MET A 870 4.43 11.82 54.49
CA MET A 870 3.66 10.63 54.11
C MET A 870 4.23 9.32 54.68
N SER A 871 5.52 9.29 55.02
CA SER A 871 6.20 8.14 55.64
C SER A 871 5.77 7.84 57.08
N ARG A 872 5.17 8.83 57.78
CA ARG A 872 4.69 8.67 59.17
C ARG A 872 3.26 8.13 59.25
N LEU A 873 2.52 8.18 58.15
CA LEU A 873 1.14 7.71 58.10
C LEU A 873 1.09 6.20 57.90
N ASP A 874 0.25 5.52 58.69
CA ASP A 874 0.00 4.10 58.49
C ASP A 874 -0.75 3.84 57.16
N GLU A 875 -0.95 2.57 56.81
CA GLU A 875 -1.64 2.22 55.57
C GLU A 875 -3.11 2.69 55.56
N HIS A 876 -3.78 2.68 56.72
CA HIS A 876 -5.17 3.07 56.84
C HIS A 876 -5.35 4.58 56.63
N GLN A 877 -4.54 5.38 57.32
CA GLN A 877 -4.48 6.83 57.23
C GLN A 877 -4.13 7.32 55.82
N ARG A 878 -3.19 6.64 55.14
CA ARG A 878 -2.86 6.95 53.74
C ARG A 878 -4.02 6.66 52.80
N TRP A 879 -4.71 5.54 52.99
CA TRP A 879 -5.87 5.19 52.18
C TRP A 879 -7.05 6.16 52.40
N THR A 880 -7.35 6.53 53.66
CA THR A 880 -8.42 7.49 53.95
C THR A 880 -8.08 8.89 53.43
N LEU A 881 -6.81 9.26 53.37
CA LEU A 881 -6.34 10.51 52.76
C LEU A 881 -6.58 10.52 51.25
N ASP A 882 -6.26 9.43 50.57
CA ASP A 882 -6.52 9.27 49.13
C ASP A 882 -8.04 9.26 48.84
N ALA A 883 -8.85 8.62 49.69
CA ALA A 883 -10.31 8.65 49.63
C ALA A 883 -10.90 10.05 49.85
N ALA A 884 -10.37 10.81 50.83
CA ALA A 884 -10.78 12.17 51.09
C ALA A 884 -10.45 13.11 49.90
N ALA A 885 -9.25 12.96 49.33
CA ALA A 885 -8.84 13.70 48.13
C ALA A 885 -9.68 13.34 46.90
N ALA A 886 -10.07 12.06 46.77
CA ALA A 886 -11.00 11.61 45.73
C ALA A 886 -12.38 12.27 45.87
N LEU A 887 -12.99 12.22 47.05
CA LEU A 887 -14.33 12.78 47.28
C LEU A 887 -14.35 14.32 47.21
N ALA A 888 -13.31 14.99 47.70
CA ALA A 888 -13.16 16.44 47.60
C ALA A 888 -13.07 16.95 46.16
N SER A 889 -12.65 16.10 45.22
CA SER A 889 -12.61 16.43 43.79
C SER A 889 -13.99 16.45 43.13
N ALA A 890 -15.03 15.98 43.83
CA ALA A 890 -16.42 15.84 43.35
C ALA A 890 -16.53 15.16 41.97
N PRO A 891 -16.04 13.92 41.83
CA PRO A 891 -16.10 13.20 40.56
C PRO A 891 -17.54 12.81 40.20
N GLU A 892 -17.78 12.55 38.91
CA GLU A 892 -19.06 11.96 38.45
C GLU A 892 -19.23 10.54 39.03
N VAL A 893 -18.11 9.79 39.13
CA VAL A 893 -18.06 8.43 39.68
C VAL A 893 -16.87 8.28 40.62
N ALA A 894 -17.12 7.95 41.88
CA ALA A 894 -16.09 7.63 42.87
C ALA A 894 -16.06 6.11 43.13
N VAL A 895 -14.95 5.46 42.84
CA VAL A 895 -14.75 4.03 43.07
C VAL A 895 -13.74 3.82 44.19
N LEU A 896 -14.13 3.14 45.27
CA LEU A 896 -13.33 3.00 46.48
C LEU A 896 -13.21 1.52 46.87
N ASP A 897 -12.00 0.98 46.97
CA ASP A 897 -11.78 -0.42 47.34
C ASP A 897 -11.40 -0.56 48.82
N LEU A 898 -12.33 -1.06 49.64
CA LEU A 898 -12.22 -1.16 51.10
C LEU A 898 -11.80 -2.56 51.57
N ARG A 899 -11.55 -3.52 50.68
CA ARG A 899 -11.35 -4.94 51.02
C ARG A 899 -10.24 -5.23 52.03
N ARG A 900 -9.28 -4.31 52.22
CA ARG A 900 -8.17 -4.41 53.20
C ARG A 900 -8.39 -3.58 54.47
N ARG A 901 -9.57 -3.01 54.66
CA ARG A 901 -9.91 -2.20 55.83
C ARG A 901 -10.65 -3.08 56.84
N SER A 902 -10.32 -2.93 58.12
CA SER A 902 -10.95 -3.65 59.23
C SER A 902 -12.33 -3.08 59.60
N ASP A 903 -12.56 -1.79 59.34
CA ASP A 903 -13.78 -1.05 59.69
C ASP A 903 -14.60 -0.68 58.43
N GLN A 904 -14.97 -1.68 57.61
CA GLN A 904 -15.60 -1.43 56.30
C GLN A 904 -16.98 -0.78 56.43
N SER A 905 -17.77 -1.15 57.44
CA SER A 905 -19.13 -0.67 57.67
C SER A 905 -19.19 0.79 58.13
N ALA A 906 -18.42 1.16 59.15
CA ALA A 906 -18.42 2.54 59.64
C ALA A 906 -17.71 3.49 58.67
N LEU A 907 -16.69 3.00 57.95
CA LEU A 907 -16.03 3.76 56.89
C LEU A 907 -16.97 4.01 55.70
N LEU A 908 -17.76 3.03 55.28
CA LEU A 908 -18.79 3.20 54.25
C LEU A 908 -19.80 4.29 54.66
N GLY A 909 -20.33 4.24 55.89
CA GLY A 909 -21.25 5.27 56.38
C GLY A 909 -20.64 6.69 56.40
N ARG A 910 -19.34 6.82 56.67
CA ARG A 910 -18.62 8.10 56.59
C ARG A 910 -18.41 8.55 55.14
N ILE A 911 -18.02 7.66 54.24
CA ILE A 911 -17.88 7.94 52.79
C ILE A 911 -19.19 8.47 52.20
N LEU A 912 -20.32 7.84 52.52
CA LEU A 912 -21.62 8.23 52.00
C LEU A 912 -22.08 9.61 52.50
N ARG A 913 -21.68 10.00 53.71
CA ARG A 913 -21.92 11.36 54.24
C ARG A 913 -20.98 12.40 53.61
N ALA A 914 -19.75 12.01 53.29
CA ALA A 914 -18.74 12.88 52.69
C ALA A 914 -18.91 13.09 51.17
N ALA A 915 -19.54 12.14 50.47
CA ALA A 915 -19.76 12.20 49.02
C ALA A 915 -20.72 13.33 48.62
N SER A 916 -20.45 13.96 47.47
CA SER A 916 -21.35 14.97 46.90
C SER A 916 -22.70 14.32 46.50
N PRO A 917 -23.84 15.02 46.62
CA PRO A 917 -25.15 14.52 46.18
C PRO A 917 -25.25 14.18 44.69
N SER A 918 -24.24 14.57 43.90
CA SER A 918 -24.14 14.34 42.46
C SER A 918 -23.16 13.22 42.08
N THR A 919 -22.47 12.62 43.07
CA THR A 919 -21.43 11.62 42.83
C THR A 919 -22.02 10.23 42.96
N THR A 920 -21.84 9.40 41.93
CA THR A 920 -22.18 7.98 42.00
C THR A 920 -21.06 7.25 42.72
N VAL A 921 -21.36 6.49 43.77
CA VAL A 921 -20.34 5.86 44.63
C VAL A 921 -20.34 4.34 44.41
N VAL A 922 -19.19 3.78 44.05
CA VAL A 922 -18.98 2.34 43.90
C VAL A 922 -17.96 1.88 44.94
N VAL A 923 -18.30 0.87 45.74
CA VAL A 923 -17.48 0.43 46.87
C VAL A 923 -17.22 -1.07 46.77
N ALA A 924 -15.95 -1.48 46.80
CA ALA A 924 -15.59 -2.89 46.93
C ALA A 924 -15.38 -3.26 48.41
N VAL A 925 -16.05 -4.30 48.89
CA VAL A 925 -15.95 -4.80 50.28
C VAL A 925 -15.52 -6.26 50.32
N GLY A 926 -14.83 -6.65 51.40
CA GLY A 926 -14.20 -7.97 51.54
C GLY A 926 -15.18 -9.05 51.98
N ASP A 927 -16.07 -8.68 52.91
CA ASP A 927 -17.16 -9.51 53.39
C ASP A 927 -18.50 -8.81 53.08
N PRO A 928 -19.61 -9.56 52.96
CA PRO A 928 -20.94 -8.96 52.81
C PRO A 928 -21.25 -8.14 54.07
N VAL A 929 -21.07 -6.82 53.99
CA VAL A 929 -21.44 -5.88 55.05
C VAL A 929 -22.97 -5.83 55.08
N VAL A 930 -23.57 -6.61 55.97
CA VAL A 930 -25.03 -6.75 56.09
C VAL A 930 -25.58 -5.82 57.19
N ASP A 931 -26.63 -5.10 56.78
CA ASP A 931 -27.72 -4.46 57.54
C ASP A 931 -27.59 -3.01 58.08
N ASP A 932 -26.70 -2.65 59.01
CA ASP A 932 -26.93 -1.37 59.73
C ASP A 932 -26.53 -0.07 58.99
N ALA A 933 -25.53 -0.11 58.09
CA ALA A 933 -25.01 1.10 57.44
C ALA A 933 -25.81 1.56 56.20
N LEU A 934 -26.49 0.64 55.53
CA LEU A 934 -27.26 0.89 54.29
C LEU A 934 -28.68 1.41 54.56
N ALA A 935 -29.18 1.26 55.80
CA ALA A 935 -30.51 1.71 56.22
C ALA A 935 -30.71 3.24 56.15
N VAL A 936 -29.63 4.02 55.95
CA VAL A 936 -29.66 5.50 56.00
C VAL A 936 -29.69 6.15 54.61
N THR A 937 -29.53 5.39 53.53
CA THR A 937 -29.42 5.96 52.16
C THR A 937 -30.49 5.45 51.19
N PRO A 938 -31.29 6.35 50.56
CA PRO A 938 -32.51 5.97 49.84
C PRO A 938 -32.32 5.27 48.47
N HIS A 939 -31.08 5.02 48.00
CA HIS A 939 -30.79 4.44 46.67
C HIS A 939 -29.60 3.46 46.64
N ALA A 940 -29.41 2.65 47.69
CA ALA A 940 -28.29 1.72 47.74
C ALA A 940 -28.65 0.32 47.18
N LEU A 941 -27.75 -0.23 46.35
CA LEU A 941 -27.87 -1.52 45.68
C LEU A 941 -26.67 -2.41 46.04
N ALA A 942 -26.93 -3.60 46.59
CA ALA A 942 -25.92 -4.61 46.92
C ALA A 942 -26.03 -5.81 45.95
N VAL A 943 -24.90 -6.24 45.38
CA VAL A 943 -24.86 -7.35 44.39
C VAL A 943 -24.11 -8.54 44.97
N THR A 944 -24.72 -9.74 45.00
CA THR A 944 -24.12 -11.00 45.48
C THR A 944 -23.57 -11.88 44.34
N PRO A 945 -22.42 -12.56 44.51
CA PRO A 945 -21.83 -13.42 43.51
C PRO A 945 -22.45 -14.83 43.62
N HIS A 946 -23.69 -14.98 43.20
CA HIS A 946 -24.29 -16.22 42.71
C HIS A 946 -25.64 -15.83 42.13
N GLY A 947 -25.82 -15.97 40.82
CA GLY A 947 -26.98 -15.49 40.09
C GLY A 947 -28.32 -15.89 40.73
N ARG A 948 -28.90 -14.98 41.52
CA ARG A 948 -30.33 -14.75 41.74
C ARG A 948 -30.55 -13.61 42.75
N ALA A 949 -31.37 -12.66 42.30
CA ALA A 949 -32.12 -11.63 43.03
C ALA A 949 -31.34 -10.50 43.73
N VAL A 950 -31.30 -9.38 43.02
CA VAL A 950 -31.10 -8.01 43.50
C VAL A 950 -32.17 -7.65 44.54
N ARG A 951 -31.79 -7.12 45.71
CA ARG A 951 -32.73 -6.51 46.66
C ARG A 951 -32.64 -4.98 46.53
N VAL A 952 -33.67 -4.38 45.94
CA VAL A 952 -33.86 -2.92 45.89
C VAL A 952 -34.62 -2.48 47.13
N LEU A 953 -34.04 -1.62 47.96
CA LEU A 953 -34.79 -0.92 49.01
C LEU A 953 -35.39 0.36 48.41
N ARG A 954 -36.72 0.40 48.26
CA ARG A 954 -37.49 1.61 47.92
C ARG A 954 -38.02 2.18 49.25
N ALA A 955 -37.61 3.38 49.62
CA ALA A 955 -38.28 4.15 50.65
C ALA A 955 -38.75 5.48 50.03
N ASP A 956 -40.07 5.62 50.01
CA ASP A 956 -40.83 6.74 49.49
C ASP A 956 -40.45 8.06 50.20
N ARG A 957 -40.24 9.14 49.44
CA ARG A 957 -40.15 10.49 50.01
C ARG A 957 -41.56 11.09 50.02
N SER A 958 -42.40 10.66 50.95
CA SER A 958 -43.61 11.42 51.31
C SER A 958 -44.04 11.15 52.75
N VAL A 959 -43.66 12.05 53.66
CA VAL A 959 -44.43 12.34 54.87
C VAL A 959 -44.75 13.83 54.81
N ASP A 960 -45.90 14.14 54.20
CA ASP A 960 -46.90 15.07 54.70
C ASP A 960 -48.01 15.31 53.65
N ALA A 961 -49.00 14.40 53.62
CA ALA A 961 -50.39 14.70 53.24
C ALA A 961 -51.28 13.48 53.53
N PRO A 962 -52.41 13.63 54.26
CA PRO A 962 -53.35 12.54 54.45
C PRO A 962 -54.26 12.41 53.21
N GLY A 963 -54.24 11.23 52.57
CA GLY A 963 -55.31 10.77 51.70
C GLY A 963 -54.97 10.64 50.22
N ARG A 964 -54.54 9.44 49.81
CA ARG A 964 -55.05 8.75 48.60
C ARG A 964 -54.56 7.31 48.56
N GLN A 965 -55.50 6.38 48.70
CA GLN A 965 -55.35 4.99 48.31
C GLN A 965 -55.28 4.87 46.78
N ASP A 966 -54.65 3.78 46.35
CA ASP A 966 -54.68 3.15 45.02
C ASP A 966 -53.80 3.76 43.91
N MET A 967 -52.69 3.08 43.60
CA MET A 967 -52.66 2.07 42.53
C MET A 967 -51.38 1.22 42.67
N ALA A 968 -51.58 -0.05 43.01
CA ALA A 968 -50.58 -1.08 42.81
C ALA A 968 -50.57 -1.44 41.32
N ASP A 969 -49.41 -1.42 40.69
CA ASP A 969 -49.13 -2.19 39.49
C ASP A 969 -47.77 -2.88 39.64
N GLU A 970 -47.81 -4.19 39.38
CA GLU A 970 -46.75 -5.18 39.44
C GLU A 970 -45.52 -4.80 38.59
N VAL A 971 -44.32 -5.06 39.12
CA VAL A 971 -43.20 -5.51 38.30
C VAL A 971 -42.54 -6.72 38.98
N VAL A 972 -42.40 -7.73 38.15
CA VAL A 972 -42.09 -9.15 38.34
C VAL A 972 -40.62 -9.41 38.70
N VAL A 973 -40.38 -10.54 39.40
CA VAL A 973 -39.07 -11.18 39.66
C VAL A 973 -38.47 -11.77 38.39
#